data_AF-A0A4S8LX29-F1
#
_entry.id   AF-A0A4S8LX29-F1
#
_cell.length_a   1.000
_cell.length_b   1.000
_cell.length_c   1.000
_cell.angle_alpha   90.00
_cell.angle_beta   90.00
_cell.angle_gamma   90.00
#
_symmetry.space_group_name_H-M   'P 1'
#
loop_
_entity.id
_entity.type
_entity.pdbx_description
1 polymer ?
#
loop_
_entity_poly.entity_id
_entity_poly.type
_entity_poly.pdbx_seq_one_letter_code
_entity_poly.pdbx_strand_id
1 'polypeptide(L)'
;RAAARYSAPMAHTKFSMDFFNTLKFDHVTELDLPTIAQPGMIDSYVFIPEADFSAAATVLRTTDIVFHIMDIQPILSQLEDEFVRGNRAVRVRQRNRDCFETYHFSKIRLHSFINNFSRAVHAAKRLVQIAPTLSLPPYFLHNFLSLRILDTISGLMSSSFPIWQLVNFLDETWVLDDSLNALSELLCLRLAAISTMPLSFLFLPTDFFQTAFVAYKESEYTPNLLSLRERLRSLPSFTVGFLYWIDNHFTAYFIDSSTRVLWYGDSLGHTFDLSIASVVNWVLDGICAPLTVRPGQISSQPVNGSTGSGSCGIAAFNFVERRVTATVPWTPQTSDEIRKSMIRDLVTYHIIATQTQGASRLSYLFYGYDYNNWTTTCVDTGMNDSDQTATIYTYNDYNLFRPNHAHPIQRFVRERAPMDLSHVRTPFVDELSSHSLLPAISLSSPGTGFPSSPRDNEPIWVSSDDEKTTQSQFKKQNSSRRSPSSTPTRLRKRLSLSRSPSLTPTRHRKRLNLNCSPSIIEVSPPKLELEPETISLLTPDSSPTKIKVARERSTSLVLVSPSVKAEQGKVKTELGRLPRLSPEPGPIVIGQTFESLEQAKAFIFSAEERRGHKWVVGQTKRHNSGEIGQVTLCCNRYRAYKPTHLSHHIDPADFRHGKLGKTECFAHVNVVCDARGVWHVSIAHLDHNHERSIPIGGHALRPPTILQRDFVGKLSTASVHFLRSQSSSAMNLHGIDNSRKLEPHQFSNLLNESRRAAKDEIRALGGDVQAILHNLEAKSRTESGWRYRVKANENGTVTAIFWQSPLQMELARRYGDVLINDNSYNRVDVLYPLNTGIIIDGFNMSRNVWYCFQRNEDIDTFTWILHCYLGGDLIKRPEIFVSDRHASLIAVVHDILPFTFHIFCLHHLERNISTNLHVALGTEQWEAFKNAFWDTY
;
A
#
# COMPACT_ATOMS: atom_id res chain seq x y z
N ARG A 1 -16.11 -4.22 27.59
CA ARG A 1 -15.09 -4.79 28.52
C ARG A 1 -15.67 -5.71 29.60
N ALA A 2 -16.52 -5.26 30.52
CA ALA A 2 -17.04 -6.13 31.60
C ALA A 2 -17.80 -7.36 31.07
N ALA A 3 -18.58 -7.19 29.99
CA ALA A 3 -19.26 -8.28 29.31
C ALA A 3 -18.29 -9.32 28.71
N ALA A 4 -17.07 -8.94 28.32
CA ALA A 4 -16.08 -9.89 27.80
C ALA A 4 -15.64 -10.83 28.91
N ARG A 5 -15.24 -10.27 30.05
CA ARG A 5 -14.81 -11.04 31.22
C ARG A 5 -15.92 -11.92 31.80
N TYR A 6 -17.18 -11.54 31.61
CA TYR A 6 -18.35 -12.31 32.04
C TYR A 6 -18.77 -13.40 31.04
N SER A 7 -18.73 -13.10 29.73
CA SER A 7 -19.07 -14.06 28.66
C SER A 7 -17.89 -14.96 28.25
N ALA A 8 -16.67 -14.70 28.70
CA ALA A 8 -15.54 -15.60 28.52
C ALA A 8 -15.72 -16.86 29.40
N PRO A 9 -15.59 -18.07 28.83
CA PRO A 9 -15.35 -19.28 29.63
C PRO A 9 -14.06 -19.14 30.45
N MET A 10 -13.95 -19.87 31.56
CA MET A 10 -12.70 -19.90 32.31
C MET A 10 -11.61 -20.61 31.49
N ALA A 11 -10.35 -20.18 31.62
CA ALA A 11 -9.22 -20.74 30.86
C ALA A 11 -9.17 -22.28 30.91
N HIS A 12 -9.36 -22.86 32.10
CA HIS A 12 -9.34 -24.30 32.35
C HIS A 12 -10.64 -25.05 31.97
N THR A 13 -11.67 -24.38 31.45
CA THR A 13 -12.90 -25.04 31.00
C THR A 13 -12.63 -25.86 29.72
N LYS A 14 -13.12 -27.11 29.65
CA LYS A 14 -13.00 -27.92 28.42
C LYS A 14 -13.66 -27.18 27.25
N PHE A 15 -12.99 -27.16 26.09
CA PHE A 15 -13.38 -26.41 24.90
C PHE A 15 -13.33 -24.85 25.03
N SER A 16 -12.61 -24.32 26.02
CA SER A 16 -12.23 -22.90 26.04
C SER A 16 -11.26 -22.54 24.90
N MET A 17 -11.04 -21.24 24.67
CA MET A 17 -10.00 -20.77 23.74
C MET A 17 -8.60 -21.30 24.14
N ASP A 18 -8.29 -21.30 25.44
CA ASP A 18 -7.00 -21.77 25.96
C ASP A 18 -6.83 -23.29 25.83
N PHE A 19 -7.92 -24.05 25.96
CA PHE A 19 -7.95 -25.48 25.65
C PHE A 19 -7.54 -25.74 24.19
N PHE A 20 -8.14 -25.04 23.21
CA PHE A 20 -7.76 -25.22 21.81
C PHE A 20 -6.36 -24.68 21.49
N ASN A 21 -5.93 -23.59 22.13
CA ASN A 21 -4.58 -23.04 22.01
C ASN A 21 -3.48 -23.94 22.61
N THR A 22 -3.82 -24.88 23.50
CA THR A 22 -2.88 -25.82 24.13
C THR A 22 -3.04 -27.27 23.66
N LEU A 23 -4.07 -27.55 22.87
CA LEU A 23 -4.38 -28.88 22.33
C LEU A 23 -3.30 -29.37 21.37
N LYS A 24 -2.79 -30.57 21.65
CA LYS A 24 -1.72 -31.25 20.92
C LYS A 24 -2.24 -32.38 20.02
N PHE A 25 -1.42 -32.80 19.06
CA PHE A 25 -1.74 -33.93 18.18
C PHE A 25 -1.89 -35.25 18.96
N ASP A 26 -1.02 -35.54 19.93
CA ASP A 26 -1.11 -36.72 20.81
C ASP A 26 -2.49 -36.83 21.51
N HIS A 27 -2.94 -35.77 22.19
CA HIS A 27 -4.22 -35.72 22.91
C HIS A 27 -5.47 -35.65 22.00
N VAL A 28 -5.32 -35.45 20.70
CA VAL A 28 -6.46 -35.26 19.78
C VAL A 28 -7.19 -36.56 19.46
N THR A 29 -6.53 -37.72 19.54
CA THR A 29 -7.17 -39.03 19.28
C THR A 29 -8.29 -39.33 20.28
N GLU A 30 -8.02 -39.12 21.57
CA GLU A 30 -8.94 -39.30 22.71
C GLU A 30 -9.97 -38.17 22.85
N LEU A 31 -9.86 -37.10 22.05
CA LEU A 31 -10.75 -35.95 22.16
C LEU A 31 -12.08 -36.18 21.45
N ASP A 32 -13.11 -36.56 22.20
CA ASP A 32 -14.49 -36.44 21.76
C ASP A 32 -14.95 -34.97 21.75
N LEU A 33 -15.38 -34.51 20.58
CA LEU A 33 -16.08 -33.24 20.40
C LEU A 33 -17.61 -33.45 20.53
N PRO A 34 -18.33 -32.51 21.16
CA PRO A 34 -19.79 -32.48 21.13
C PRO A 34 -20.33 -32.42 19.70
N THR A 35 -21.49 -33.03 19.44
CA THR A 35 -22.10 -33.03 18.09
C THR A 35 -22.65 -31.65 17.76
N ILE A 36 -22.24 -31.09 16.63
CA ILE A 36 -22.80 -29.83 16.10
C ILE A 36 -24.15 -30.13 15.44
N ALA A 37 -25.17 -29.34 15.78
CA ALA A 37 -26.50 -29.42 15.21
C ALA A 37 -26.53 -28.99 13.74
N GLN A 38 -27.59 -29.36 13.03
CA GLN A 38 -27.89 -28.78 11.72
C GLN A 38 -28.24 -27.28 11.86
N PRO A 39 -28.06 -26.46 10.81
CA PRO A 39 -28.51 -25.07 10.81
C PRO A 39 -30.04 -24.95 10.93
N GLY A 40 -30.53 -23.85 11.51
CA GLY A 40 -31.96 -23.57 11.64
C GLY A 40 -32.67 -24.36 12.75
N MET A 41 -31.94 -24.68 13.82
CA MET A 41 -32.41 -25.41 15.00
C MET A 41 -32.76 -24.50 16.20
N ILE A 42 -32.37 -23.23 16.19
CA ILE A 42 -32.94 -22.19 17.07
C ILE A 42 -34.16 -21.56 16.37
N ASP A 43 -35.31 -21.59 17.05
CA ASP A 43 -36.59 -21.06 16.54
C ASP A 43 -36.90 -19.68 17.14
N SER A 44 -36.65 -19.49 18.44
CA SER A 44 -36.72 -18.18 19.09
C SER A 44 -35.86 -18.11 20.35
N TYR A 45 -35.26 -16.95 20.66
CA TYR A 45 -34.48 -16.73 21.87
C TYR A 45 -34.89 -15.43 22.59
N VAL A 46 -34.68 -15.37 23.90
CA VAL A 46 -34.98 -14.22 24.77
C VAL A 46 -33.85 -14.03 25.78
N PHE A 47 -33.32 -12.82 25.93
CA PHE A 47 -32.31 -12.50 26.94
C PHE A 47 -32.94 -12.29 28.33
N ILE A 48 -32.27 -12.75 29.39
CA ILE A 48 -32.79 -12.69 30.77
C ILE A 48 -31.70 -12.25 31.78
N PRO A 49 -32.06 -11.57 32.88
CA PRO A 49 -31.12 -11.12 33.91
C PRO A 49 -30.68 -12.25 34.86
N GLU A 50 -31.48 -13.30 34.95
CA GLU A 50 -31.21 -14.49 35.76
C GLU A 50 -30.16 -15.37 35.08
N ALA A 51 -29.02 -15.56 35.74
CA ALA A 51 -27.98 -16.49 35.33
C ALA A 51 -27.95 -17.72 36.25
N ASP A 52 -28.12 -18.91 35.67
CA ASP A 52 -27.65 -20.12 36.34
C ASP A 52 -26.12 -20.23 36.15
N PHE A 53 -25.41 -20.38 37.27
CA PHE A 53 -23.96 -20.60 37.31
C PHE A 53 -23.59 -22.08 37.51
N SER A 54 -24.56 -22.99 37.48
CA SER A 54 -24.31 -24.43 37.55
C SER A 54 -23.37 -24.90 36.43
N ALA A 55 -22.69 -26.02 36.65
CA ALA A 55 -21.88 -26.66 35.61
C ALA A 55 -22.69 -27.06 34.37
N ALA A 56 -24.02 -27.24 34.48
CA ALA A 56 -24.87 -27.53 33.33
C ALA A 56 -25.10 -26.29 32.44
N ALA A 57 -25.24 -25.11 33.04
CA ALA A 57 -25.45 -23.85 32.34
C ALA A 57 -24.17 -23.19 31.82
N THR A 58 -23.01 -23.49 32.41
CA THR A 58 -21.72 -22.80 32.15
C THR A 58 -20.67 -23.64 31.40
N VAL A 59 -20.74 -24.99 31.44
CA VAL A 59 -19.77 -25.92 30.83
C VAL A 59 -20.47 -26.80 29.79
N LEU A 60 -19.73 -27.29 28.78
CA LEU A 60 -20.20 -28.30 27.82
C LEU A 60 -19.71 -29.70 28.17
N ARG A 61 -20.61 -30.69 28.06
CA ARG A 61 -20.28 -32.13 28.07
C ARG A 61 -20.11 -32.64 26.64
N THR A 62 -19.41 -33.77 26.48
CA THR A 62 -19.29 -34.47 25.18
C THR A 62 -20.64 -34.97 24.64
N THR A 63 -21.62 -35.17 25.53
CA THR A 63 -23.00 -35.57 25.23
C THR A 63 -23.94 -34.38 24.93
N ASP A 64 -23.50 -33.13 25.14
CA ASP A 64 -24.33 -31.96 24.84
C ASP A 64 -24.40 -31.75 23.31
N ILE A 65 -25.51 -31.20 22.80
CA ILE A 65 -25.62 -30.80 21.39
C ILE A 65 -25.23 -29.33 21.27
N VAL A 66 -24.31 -29.02 20.37
CA VAL A 66 -23.81 -27.66 20.11
C VAL A 66 -24.58 -27.05 18.94
N PHE A 67 -25.24 -25.92 19.15
CA PHE A 67 -25.89 -25.17 18.06
C PHE A 67 -24.90 -24.78 16.95
N HIS A 68 -25.37 -24.80 15.70
CA HIS A 68 -24.59 -24.39 14.54
C HIS A 68 -24.23 -22.90 14.61
N ILE A 69 -23.08 -22.50 14.06
CA ILE A 69 -22.58 -21.11 14.14
C ILE A 69 -23.61 -20.08 13.64
N MET A 70 -24.34 -20.38 12.56
CA MET A 70 -25.35 -19.47 11.99
C MET A 70 -26.55 -19.22 12.93
N ASP A 71 -26.88 -20.17 13.80
CA ASP A 71 -27.99 -20.05 14.75
C ASP A 71 -27.60 -19.18 15.95
N ILE A 72 -26.33 -19.22 16.35
CA ILE A 72 -25.79 -18.46 17.50
C ILE A 72 -25.18 -17.12 17.11
N GLN A 73 -24.82 -16.89 15.84
CA GLN A 73 -24.28 -15.61 15.35
C GLN A 73 -25.15 -14.40 15.74
N PRO A 74 -26.49 -14.42 15.61
CA PRO A 74 -27.35 -13.31 16.03
C PRO A 74 -27.40 -13.11 17.55
N ILE A 75 -27.17 -14.16 18.33
CA ILE A 75 -27.10 -14.10 19.80
C ILE A 75 -25.75 -13.49 20.22
N LEU A 76 -24.66 -13.95 19.60
CA LEU A 76 -23.28 -13.55 19.88
C LEU A 76 -23.06 -12.04 19.67
N SER A 77 -23.61 -11.46 18.59
CA SER A 77 -23.49 -10.03 18.29
C SER A 77 -24.16 -9.13 19.33
N GLN A 78 -25.22 -9.60 20.00
CA GLN A 78 -25.98 -8.83 20.99
C GLN A 78 -25.43 -8.94 22.42
N LEU A 79 -24.42 -9.78 22.70
CA LEU A 79 -24.01 -10.12 24.07
C LEU A 79 -23.46 -8.95 24.92
N GLU A 80 -22.75 -7.96 24.37
CA GLU A 80 -22.29 -6.81 25.20
C GLU A 80 -23.43 -5.81 25.46
N ASP A 81 -24.28 -5.49 24.49
CA ASP A 81 -25.43 -4.60 24.71
C ASP A 81 -26.44 -5.20 25.69
N GLU A 82 -26.72 -6.50 25.58
CA GLU A 82 -27.62 -7.19 26.51
C GLU A 82 -27.00 -7.32 27.92
N PHE A 83 -25.68 -7.49 28.02
CA PHE A 83 -25.00 -7.36 29.30
C PHE A 83 -25.14 -5.96 29.91
N VAL A 84 -25.05 -4.90 29.10
CA VAL A 84 -25.26 -3.51 29.55
C VAL A 84 -26.72 -3.28 29.98
N ARG A 85 -27.70 -3.89 29.30
CA ARG A 85 -29.13 -3.90 29.69
C ARG A 85 -29.44 -4.70 30.96
N GLY A 86 -28.45 -5.37 31.54
CA GLY A 86 -28.58 -6.16 32.77
C GLY A 86 -28.80 -7.66 32.55
N ASN A 87 -28.91 -8.11 31.30
CA ASN A 87 -29.08 -9.52 30.98
C ASN A 87 -27.77 -10.32 31.11
N ARG A 88 -27.89 -11.61 31.40
CA ARG A 88 -26.77 -12.47 31.85
C ARG A 88 -26.81 -13.89 31.26
N ALA A 89 -27.99 -14.35 30.88
CA ALA A 89 -28.19 -15.59 30.14
C ALA A 89 -29.14 -15.36 28.96
N VAL A 90 -29.16 -16.32 28.04
CA VAL A 90 -30.13 -16.38 26.94
C VAL A 90 -30.99 -17.63 27.11
N ARG A 91 -32.29 -17.47 26.94
CA ARG A 91 -33.30 -18.54 27.03
C ARG A 91 -33.74 -18.87 25.61
N VAL A 92 -33.46 -20.09 25.15
CA VAL A 92 -33.55 -20.54 23.76
C VAL A 92 -34.64 -21.61 23.63
N ARG A 93 -35.55 -21.45 22.66
CA ARG A 93 -36.48 -22.50 22.22
C ARG A 93 -35.88 -23.22 21.02
N GLN A 94 -35.62 -24.52 21.20
CA GLN A 94 -35.11 -25.37 20.13
C GLN A 94 -36.24 -25.81 19.22
N ARG A 95 -35.96 -25.92 17.92
CA ARG A 95 -36.88 -26.52 16.96
C ARG A 95 -37.16 -27.97 17.36
N ASN A 96 -38.45 -28.34 17.38
CA ASN A 96 -38.95 -29.62 17.89
C ASN A 96 -38.82 -29.83 19.42
N ARG A 97 -38.67 -28.76 20.23
CA ARG A 97 -38.90 -28.79 21.68
C ARG A 97 -39.85 -27.67 22.11
N ASP A 98 -40.89 -28.03 22.85
CA ASP A 98 -41.85 -27.07 23.41
C ASP A 98 -41.31 -26.35 24.68
N CYS A 99 -40.20 -26.84 25.24
CA CYS A 99 -39.51 -26.21 26.36
C CYS A 99 -38.47 -25.19 25.89
N PHE A 100 -38.29 -24.16 26.73
CA PHE A 100 -37.18 -23.22 26.63
C PHE A 100 -36.02 -23.67 27.54
N GLU A 101 -34.80 -23.68 27.02
CA GLU A 101 -33.57 -23.99 27.77
C GLU A 101 -32.75 -22.72 28.01
N THR A 102 -32.22 -22.56 29.23
CA THR A 102 -31.42 -21.38 29.61
C THR A 102 -29.93 -21.67 29.49
N TYR A 103 -29.19 -20.82 28.78
CA TYR A 103 -27.76 -20.92 28.55
C TYR A 103 -27.04 -19.67 29.07
N HIS A 104 -26.00 -19.86 29.89
CA HIS A 104 -25.13 -18.75 30.29
C HIS A 104 -24.36 -18.21 29.08
N PHE A 105 -24.04 -16.91 29.06
CA PHE A 105 -23.29 -16.29 27.95
C PHE A 105 -21.94 -16.98 27.67
N SER A 106 -21.28 -17.55 28.70
CA SER A 106 -20.06 -18.35 28.50
C SER A 106 -20.31 -19.67 27.76
N LYS A 107 -21.45 -20.35 27.97
CA LYS A 107 -21.77 -21.58 27.25
C LYS A 107 -22.08 -21.30 25.78
N ILE A 108 -22.70 -20.17 25.46
CA ILE A 108 -22.86 -19.71 24.07
C ILE A 108 -21.48 -19.44 23.40
N ARG A 109 -20.48 -18.90 24.12
CA ARG A 109 -19.10 -18.82 23.59
C ARG A 109 -18.42 -20.18 23.43
N LEU A 110 -18.66 -21.15 24.30
CA LEU A 110 -18.15 -22.52 24.11
C LEU A 110 -18.74 -23.17 22.84
N HIS A 111 -20.01 -22.90 22.51
CA HIS A 111 -20.60 -23.36 21.24
C HIS A 111 -19.86 -22.78 20.03
N SER A 112 -19.52 -21.48 20.02
CA SER A 112 -18.82 -20.88 18.88
C SER A 112 -17.37 -21.35 18.76
N PHE A 113 -16.66 -21.57 19.87
CA PHE A 113 -15.32 -22.16 19.84
C PHE A 113 -15.33 -23.57 19.22
N ILE A 114 -16.30 -24.43 19.57
CA ILE A 114 -16.40 -25.78 18.97
C ILE A 114 -16.71 -25.71 17.47
N ASN A 115 -17.61 -24.82 17.04
CA ASN A 115 -17.84 -24.61 15.60
C ASN A 115 -16.54 -24.21 14.90
N ASN A 116 -15.83 -23.20 15.40
CA ASN A 116 -14.62 -22.65 14.79
C ASN A 116 -13.45 -23.65 14.74
N PHE A 117 -13.24 -24.43 15.79
CA PHE A 117 -12.10 -25.37 15.89
C PHE A 117 -12.42 -26.80 15.45
N SER A 118 -13.69 -27.13 15.17
CA SER A 118 -14.13 -28.46 14.71
C SER A 118 -13.28 -28.99 13.54
N ARG A 119 -13.10 -28.21 12.47
CA ARG A 119 -12.31 -28.59 11.29
C ARG A 119 -10.85 -28.87 11.65
N ALA A 120 -10.25 -28.05 12.50
CA ALA A 120 -8.85 -28.20 12.93
C ALA A 120 -8.63 -29.49 13.74
N VAL A 121 -9.56 -29.85 14.64
CA VAL A 121 -9.48 -31.10 15.42
C VAL A 121 -9.67 -32.33 14.54
N HIS A 122 -10.64 -32.32 13.61
CA HIS A 122 -10.85 -33.45 12.69
C HIS A 122 -9.66 -33.62 11.72
N ALA A 123 -9.10 -32.51 11.22
CA ALA A 123 -7.87 -32.52 10.43
C ALA A 123 -6.68 -33.11 11.21
N ALA A 124 -6.53 -32.71 12.47
CA ALA A 124 -5.49 -33.26 13.34
C ALA A 124 -5.71 -34.76 13.64
N LYS A 125 -6.95 -35.22 13.87
CA LYS A 125 -7.25 -36.67 13.99
C LYS A 125 -6.80 -37.43 12.73
N ARG A 126 -7.08 -36.89 11.53
CA ARG A 126 -6.69 -37.51 10.26
C ARG A 126 -5.17 -37.57 10.07
N LEU A 127 -4.46 -36.49 10.43
CA LEU A 127 -2.99 -36.44 10.41
C LEU A 127 -2.35 -37.45 11.36
N VAL A 128 -2.88 -37.63 12.59
CA VAL A 128 -2.36 -38.62 13.54
C VAL A 128 -2.58 -40.06 13.06
N GLN A 129 -3.73 -40.36 12.45
CA GLN A 129 -4.00 -41.67 11.85
C GLN A 129 -2.97 -42.05 10.76
N ILE A 130 -2.51 -41.07 9.98
CA ILE A 130 -1.59 -41.26 8.87
C ILE A 130 -0.11 -41.12 9.29
N ALA A 131 0.18 -40.49 10.42
CA ALA A 131 1.56 -40.26 10.91
C ALA A 131 2.47 -41.51 10.91
N PRO A 132 2.02 -42.73 11.27
CA PRO A 132 2.84 -43.94 11.17
C PRO A 132 3.25 -44.30 9.74
N THR A 133 2.45 -43.91 8.73
CA THR A 133 2.69 -44.19 7.30
C THR A 133 3.50 -43.10 6.60
N LEU A 134 3.83 -41.99 7.27
CA LEU A 134 4.67 -40.93 6.70
C LEU A 134 6.16 -41.32 6.62
N SER A 135 6.57 -42.47 7.14
CA SER A 135 7.97 -42.90 7.25
C SER A 135 8.88 -41.81 7.84
N LEU A 136 8.38 -41.15 8.89
CA LEU A 136 9.13 -40.21 9.73
C LEU A 136 10.08 -40.98 10.64
N PRO A 137 11.36 -40.56 10.80
CA PRO A 137 12.23 -41.12 11.83
C PRO A 137 11.60 -40.97 13.23
N PRO A 138 11.77 -41.94 14.16
CA PRO A 138 11.03 -41.97 15.43
C PRO A 138 11.11 -40.68 16.26
N TYR A 139 12.26 -40.00 16.22
CA TYR A 139 12.46 -38.68 16.82
C TYR A 139 11.50 -37.62 16.28
N PHE A 140 11.35 -37.52 14.96
CA PHE A 140 10.43 -36.56 14.34
C PHE A 140 8.96 -36.95 14.54
N LEU A 141 8.65 -38.24 14.53
CA LEU A 141 7.29 -38.72 14.84
C LEU A 141 6.86 -38.35 16.26
N HIS A 142 7.72 -38.57 17.27
CA HIS A 142 7.46 -38.17 18.65
C HIS A 142 7.30 -36.64 18.79
N ASN A 143 8.22 -35.87 18.19
CA ASN A 143 8.13 -34.41 18.24
C ASN A 143 6.83 -33.92 17.57
N PHE A 144 6.47 -34.44 16.39
CA PHE A 144 5.26 -34.09 15.65
C PHE A 144 3.99 -34.28 16.49
N LEU A 145 3.84 -35.44 17.14
CA LEU A 145 2.70 -35.71 18.01
C LEU A 145 2.64 -34.76 19.21
N SER A 146 3.80 -34.28 19.70
CA SER A 146 3.87 -33.33 20.81
C SER A 146 3.55 -31.86 20.46
N LEU A 147 3.45 -31.51 19.16
CA LEU A 147 3.13 -30.14 18.70
C LEU A 147 1.68 -29.77 19.02
N ARG A 148 1.40 -28.46 19.16
CA ARG A 148 0.02 -27.96 19.27
C ARG A 148 -0.60 -27.89 17.88
N ILE A 149 -1.87 -28.25 17.74
CA ILE A 149 -2.52 -28.30 16.42
C ILE A 149 -2.61 -26.92 15.76
N LEU A 150 -2.69 -25.86 16.57
CA LEU A 150 -2.73 -24.45 16.16
C LEU A 150 -1.34 -23.77 16.09
N ASP A 151 -0.23 -24.51 16.21
CA ASP A 151 1.07 -23.95 15.80
C ASP A 151 1.12 -23.79 14.28
N THR A 152 1.85 -22.77 13.81
CA THR A 152 2.08 -22.50 12.39
C THR A 152 3.41 -23.06 11.94
N ILE A 153 3.54 -23.36 10.64
CA ILE A 153 4.84 -23.66 10.03
C ILE A 153 5.82 -22.51 10.35
N SER A 154 7.08 -22.87 10.57
CA SER A 154 8.11 -22.00 11.14
C SER A 154 9.43 -22.18 10.39
N GLY A 155 10.23 -21.12 10.30
CA GLY A 155 11.48 -21.12 9.53
C GLY A 155 11.33 -20.84 8.04
N LEU A 156 10.14 -20.42 7.58
CA LEU A 156 9.89 -19.91 6.23
C LEU A 156 9.60 -18.40 6.29
N MET A 157 10.17 -17.63 5.39
CA MET A 157 10.06 -16.17 5.28
C MET A 157 8.63 -15.70 5.01
N SER A 158 7.99 -16.34 4.04
CA SER A 158 6.80 -15.81 3.35
C SER A 158 5.51 -16.52 3.71
N SER A 159 5.62 -17.82 4.02
CA SER A 159 4.50 -18.75 4.04
C SER A 159 4.26 -19.25 5.45
N SER A 160 3.13 -18.85 6.05
CA SER A 160 2.76 -19.19 7.43
C SER A 160 1.31 -19.62 7.52
N PHE A 161 1.10 -20.91 7.79
CA PHE A 161 -0.22 -21.49 7.99
C PHE A 161 -0.21 -22.55 9.12
N PRO A 162 -1.36 -22.82 9.78
CA PRO A 162 -1.45 -23.80 10.87
C PRO A 162 -1.13 -25.23 10.42
N ILE A 163 -0.37 -25.97 11.23
CA ILE A 163 0.12 -27.33 10.91
C ILE A 163 -1.02 -28.33 10.68
N TRP A 164 -2.20 -28.13 11.30
CA TRP A 164 -3.38 -28.95 11.00
C TRP A 164 -3.81 -28.88 9.52
N GLN A 165 -3.49 -27.82 8.79
CA GLN A 165 -3.83 -27.69 7.36
C GLN A 165 -2.99 -28.58 6.45
N LEU A 166 -1.93 -29.24 6.97
CA LEU A 166 -1.23 -30.30 6.22
C LEU A 166 -2.16 -31.46 5.82
N VAL A 167 -3.36 -31.56 6.41
CA VAL A 167 -4.42 -32.47 5.94
C VAL A 167 -4.81 -32.23 4.47
N ASN A 168 -4.64 -31.01 3.94
CA ASN A 168 -4.98 -30.67 2.55
C ASN A 168 -4.02 -31.32 1.53
N PHE A 169 -2.94 -31.96 1.98
CA PHE A 169 -2.11 -32.83 1.15
C PHE A 169 -2.66 -34.26 1.09
N LEU A 170 -3.56 -34.68 1.98
CA LEU A 170 -4.08 -36.05 2.06
C LEU A 170 -5.31 -36.27 1.17
N ASP A 171 -5.69 -37.55 1.02
CA ASP A 171 -7.00 -37.99 0.50
C ASP A 171 -7.37 -37.40 -0.88
N GLU A 172 -6.36 -37.15 -1.72
CA GLU A 172 -6.49 -36.48 -3.03
C GLU A 172 -7.22 -35.12 -2.99
N THR A 173 -7.22 -34.44 -1.85
CA THR A 173 -7.83 -33.12 -1.68
C THR A 173 -7.05 -32.03 -2.42
N TRP A 174 -7.75 -30.93 -2.73
CA TRP A 174 -7.17 -29.74 -3.34
C TRP A 174 -6.23 -29.03 -2.37
N VAL A 175 -5.05 -28.68 -2.86
CA VAL A 175 -3.97 -28.06 -2.07
C VAL A 175 -4.11 -26.54 -2.12
N LEU A 176 -3.91 -25.88 -0.98
CA LEU A 176 -3.95 -24.42 -0.87
C LEU A 176 -2.70 -23.77 -1.48
N ASP A 177 -2.86 -22.54 -1.95
CA ASP A 177 -1.80 -21.66 -2.43
C ASP A 177 -0.71 -21.43 -1.37
N ASP A 178 -1.07 -21.11 -0.12
CA ASP A 178 -0.13 -21.00 1.01
C ASP A 178 0.73 -22.27 1.20
N SER A 179 0.14 -23.45 0.93
CA SER A 179 0.82 -24.75 1.04
C SER A 179 1.76 -25.02 -0.14
N LEU A 180 1.44 -24.55 -1.34
CA LEU A 180 2.33 -24.62 -2.51
C LEU A 180 3.46 -23.59 -2.42
N ASN A 181 3.18 -22.39 -1.92
CA ASN A 181 4.17 -21.34 -1.66
C ASN A 181 5.21 -21.83 -0.64
N ALA A 182 4.78 -22.46 0.47
CA ALA A 182 5.70 -23.05 1.45
C ALA A 182 6.62 -24.15 0.88
N LEU A 183 6.10 -25.01 0.01
CA LEU A 183 6.91 -26.02 -0.69
C LEU A 183 7.88 -25.39 -1.69
N SER A 184 7.47 -24.31 -2.35
CA SER A 184 8.29 -23.56 -3.31
C SER A 184 9.46 -22.85 -2.61
N GLU A 185 9.19 -22.23 -1.46
CA GLU A 185 10.23 -21.65 -0.62
C GLU A 185 11.18 -22.72 -0.06
N LEU A 186 10.66 -23.84 0.45
CA LEU A 186 11.48 -24.94 0.95
C LEU A 186 12.34 -25.58 -0.15
N LEU A 187 11.85 -25.69 -1.39
CA LEU A 187 12.64 -26.15 -2.55
C LEU A 187 13.78 -25.18 -2.87
N CYS A 188 13.51 -23.87 -2.88
CA CYS A 188 14.52 -22.83 -3.05
C CYS A 188 15.61 -22.90 -1.96
N LEU A 189 15.22 -23.00 -0.68
CA LEU A 189 16.15 -23.16 0.44
C LEU A 189 16.99 -24.45 0.33
N ARG A 190 16.38 -25.58 -0.06
CA ARG A 190 17.11 -26.86 -0.32
C ARG A 190 18.17 -26.70 -1.40
N LEU A 191 17.84 -26.04 -2.52
CA LEU A 191 18.78 -25.76 -3.60
C LEU A 191 19.91 -24.82 -3.15
N ALA A 192 19.59 -23.79 -2.38
CA ALA A 192 20.56 -22.80 -1.89
C ALA A 192 21.56 -23.38 -0.87
N ALA A 193 21.15 -24.42 -0.13
CA ALA A 193 22.01 -25.16 0.79
C ALA A 193 23.00 -26.11 0.09
N ILE A 194 22.62 -26.65 -1.08
CA ILE A 194 23.41 -27.68 -1.80
C ILE A 194 24.30 -27.04 -2.90
N SER A 195 23.85 -25.96 -3.56
CA SER A 195 24.64 -25.26 -4.58
C SER A 195 25.81 -24.48 -3.97
N THR A 196 27.02 -24.61 -4.50
CA THR A 196 28.14 -23.72 -4.15
C THR A 196 28.02 -22.36 -4.84
N MET A 197 27.55 -22.33 -6.09
CA MET A 197 27.39 -21.14 -6.93
C MET A 197 26.11 -20.33 -6.59
N PRO A 198 26.06 -19.03 -6.94
CA PRO A 198 24.82 -18.24 -6.82
C PRO A 198 23.69 -18.88 -7.63
N LEU A 199 22.49 -18.93 -7.04
CA LEU A 199 21.33 -19.56 -7.69
C LEU A 199 20.83 -18.74 -8.87
N SER A 200 20.87 -19.36 -10.06
CA SER A 200 20.22 -18.88 -11.27
C SER A 200 18.72 -19.19 -11.32
N PHE A 201 18.22 -20.09 -10.47
CA PHE A 201 16.79 -20.41 -10.35
C PHE A 201 16.05 -19.41 -9.45
N LEU A 202 14.83 -19.04 -9.85
CA LEU A 202 13.83 -18.38 -9.00
C LEU A 202 12.53 -19.20 -9.07
N PHE A 203 11.89 -19.42 -7.92
CA PHE A 203 10.48 -19.81 -7.87
C PHE A 203 9.70 -18.58 -7.41
N LEU A 204 8.72 -18.13 -8.19
CA LEU A 204 7.86 -16.98 -7.86
C LEU A 204 6.58 -17.44 -7.14
N PRO A 205 6.01 -16.65 -6.21
CA PRO A 205 4.77 -17.00 -5.52
C PRO A 205 3.57 -17.14 -6.46
N THR A 206 2.52 -17.84 -6.02
CA THR A 206 1.29 -18.09 -6.80
C THR A 206 0.54 -16.82 -7.26
N ASP A 207 0.71 -15.69 -6.57
CA ASP A 207 0.06 -14.41 -6.91
C ASP A 207 0.79 -13.62 -8.02
N PHE A 208 1.99 -14.05 -8.41
CA PHE A 208 2.86 -13.35 -9.37
C PHE A 208 2.14 -13.08 -10.70
N PHE A 209 1.55 -14.12 -11.31
CA PHE A 209 0.96 -13.97 -12.63
C PHE A 209 -0.30 -13.08 -12.58
N GLN A 210 -1.10 -13.18 -11.52
CA GLN A 210 -2.28 -12.34 -11.33
C GLN A 210 -1.88 -10.86 -11.19
N THR A 211 -0.85 -10.59 -10.39
CA THR A 211 -0.25 -9.24 -10.24
C THR A 211 0.32 -8.72 -11.57
N ALA A 212 1.02 -9.57 -12.33
CA ALA A 212 1.58 -9.24 -13.64
C ALA A 212 0.50 -8.95 -14.70
N PHE A 213 -0.59 -9.71 -14.71
CA PHE A 213 -1.70 -9.54 -15.66
C PHE A 213 -2.47 -8.22 -15.45
N VAL A 214 -2.64 -7.79 -14.20
CA VAL A 214 -3.22 -6.47 -13.87
C VAL A 214 -2.29 -5.35 -14.35
N ALA A 215 -1.01 -5.43 -14.02
CA ALA A 215 0.00 -4.46 -14.46
C ALA A 215 0.09 -4.36 -15.99
N TYR A 216 -0.02 -5.50 -16.69
CA TYR A 216 -0.05 -5.57 -18.15
C TYR A 216 -1.28 -4.85 -18.75
N LYS A 217 -2.47 -4.99 -18.15
CA LYS A 217 -3.69 -4.30 -18.60
C LYS A 217 -3.56 -2.78 -18.49
N GLU A 218 -3.03 -2.28 -17.38
CA GLU A 218 -2.77 -0.84 -17.17
C GLU A 218 -1.54 -0.34 -17.96
N SER A 219 -0.75 -1.25 -18.56
CA SER A 219 0.51 -0.98 -19.25
C SER A 219 1.60 -0.31 -18.39
N GLU A 220 1.50 -0.42 -17.06
CA GLU A 220 2.42 0.17 -16.08
C GLU A 220 3.05 -0.92 -15.20
N TYR A 221 4.38 -0.95 -15.09
CA TYR A 221 5.07 -1.87 -14.19
C TYR A 221 4.92 -1.41 -12.73
N THR A 222 4.39 -2.27 -11.86
CA THR A 222 4.39 -2.03 -10.42
C THR A 222 5.82 -1.99 -9.86
N PRO A 223 6.09 -1.32 -8.72
CA PRO A 223 7.42 -1.31 -8.09
C PRO A 223 7.99 -2.71 -7.87
N ASN A 224 7.14 -3.66 -7.46
CA ASN A 224 7.50 -5.07 -7.29
C ASN A 224 7.99 -5.67 -8.61
N LEU A 225 7.26 -5.48 -9.72
CA LEU A 225 7.67 -5.99 -11.04
C LEU A 225 8.94 -5.29 -11.58
N LEU A 226 9.17 -4.03 -11.22
CA LEU A 226 10.43 -3.33 -11.53
C LEU A 226 11.61 -3.96 -10.78
N SER A 227 11.51 -4.18 -9.46
CA SER A 227 12.56 -4.86 -8.70
C SER A 227 12.84 -6.28 -9.20
N LEU A 228 11.81 -7.05 -9.58
CA LEU A 228 12.00 -8.37 -10.22
C LEU A 228 12.74 -8.23 -11.56
N ARG A 229 12.37 -7.27 -12.41
CA ARG A 229 13.03 -7.01 -13.70
C ARG A 229 14.47 -6.53 -13.56
N GLU A 230 14.80 -5.80 -12.50
CA GLU A 230 16.17 -5.40 -12.18
C GLU A 230 17.00 -6.59 -11.67
N ARG A 231 16.45 -7.41 -10.78
CA ARG A 231 17.08 -8.67 -10.35
C ARG A 231 17.36 -9.61 -11.54
N LEU A 232 16.39 -9.83 -12.42
CA LEU A 232 16.57 -10.72 -13.58
C LEU A 232 17.57 -10.17 -14.60
N ARG A 233 17.88 -8.86 -14.60
CA ARG A 233 18.94 -8.25 -15.43
C ARG A 233 20.34 -8.38 -14.85
N SER A 234 20.50 -8.56 -13.53
CA SER A 234 21.82 -8.73 -12.91
C SER A 234 22.33 -10.18 -12.98
N LEU A 235 21.46 -11.14 -13.31
CA LEU A 235 21.83 -12.54 -13.52
C LEU A 235 22.26 -12.78 -15.00
N PRO A 236 23.44 -13.39 -15.26
CA PRO A 236 23.91 -13.64 -16.63
C PRO A 236 23.13 -14.76 -17.34
N SER A 237 22.55 -15.67 -16.57
CA SER A 237 21.57 -16.67 -17.02
C SER A 237 20.67 -17.03 -15.83
N PHE A 238 19.39 -17.29 -16.09
CA PHE A 238 18.41 -17.60 -15.06
C PHE A 238 17.34 -18.57 -15.55
N THR A 239 16.72 -19.26 -14.60
CA THR A 239 15.49 -20.04 -14.79
C THR A 239 14.41 -19.55 -13.83
N VAL A 240 13.15 -19.52 -14.26
CA VAL A 240 12.03 -19.05 -13.43
C VAL A 240 10.90 -20.07 -13.46
N GLY A 241 10.57 -20.65 -12.31
CA GLY A 241 9.36 -21.43 -12.10
C GLY A 241 8.25 -20.56 -11.50
N PHE A 242 7.02 -20.73 -11.95
CA PHE A 242 5.84 -20.23 -11.24
C PHE A 242 4.62 -21.13 -11.50
N LEU A 243 3.67 -21.10 -10.56
CA LEU A 243 2.37 -21.74 -10.69
C LEU A 243 1.31 -20.66 -10.90
N TYR A 244 0.28 -20.95 -11.69
CA TYR A 244 -0.87 -20.06 -11.85
C TYR A 244 -2.18 -20.85 -11.71
N TRP A 245 -3.07 -20.32 -10.89
CA TRP A 245 -4.41 -20.85 -10.66
C TRP A 245 -5.42 -20.15 -11.57
N ILE A 246 -6.13 -20.93 -12.39
CA ILE A 246 -7.14 -20.48 -13.33
C ILE A 246 -8.24 -21.54 -13.41
N ASP A 247 -9.50 -21.13 -13.41
CA ASP A 247 -10.68 -22.00 -13.59
C ASP A 247 -10.71 -23.25 -12.68
N ASN A 248 -10.42 -23.05 -11.39
CA ASN A 248 -10.25 -24.08 -10.35
C ASN A 248 -9.06 -25.06 -10.55
N HIS A 249 -8.15 -24.77 -11.47
CA HIS A 249 -7.03 -25.63 -11.86
C HIS A 249 -5.67 -24.95 -11.66
N PHE A 250 -4.65 -25.73 -11.32
CA PHE A 250 -3.27 -25.25 -11.21
C PHE A 250 -2.47 -25.65 -12.45
N THR A 251 -1.85 -24.67 -13.09
CA THR A 251 -0.96 -24.84 -14.24
C THR A 251 0.45 -24.36 -13.91
N ALA A 252 1.45 -25.01 -14.49
CA ALA A 252 2.87 -24.74 -14.21
C ALA A 252 3.59 -24.12 -15.40
N TYR A 253 4.50 -23.20 -15.10
CA TYR A 253 5.30 -22.48 -16.08
C TYR A 253 6.77 -22.52 -15.68
N PHE A 254 7.64 -22.78 -16.64
CA PHE A 254 9.09 -22.77 -16.42
C PHE A 254 9.79 -22.06 -17.57
N ILE A 255 10.45 -20.96 -17.26
CA ILE A 255 11.21 -20.13 -18.19
C ILE A 255 12.69 -20.49 -18.06
N ASP A 256 13.38 -20.62 -19.20
CA ASP A 256 14.84 -20.69 -19.26
C ASP A 256 15.36 -19.54 -20.13
N SER A 257 16.17 -18.65 -19.54
CA SER A 257 16.72 -17.48 -20.23
C SER A 257 17.76 -17.84 -21.29
N SER A 258 18.39 -19.03 -21.19
CA SER A 258 19.44 -19.48 -22.09
C SER A 258 18.87 -20.02 -23.41
N THR A 259 17.85 -20.88 -23.36
CA THR A 259 17.13 -21.37 -24.55
C THR A 259 15.99 -20.44 -25.00
N ARG A 260 15.59 -19.48 -24.17
CA ARG A 260 14.42 -18.59 -24.38
C ARG A 260 13.12 -19.37 -24.60
N VAL A 261 12.94 -20.46 -23.87
CA VAL A 261 11.72 -21.27 -23.90
C VAL A 261 10.85 -20.99 -22.69
N LEU A 262 9.56 -20.82 -22.91
CA LEU A 262 8.51 -20.90 -21.90
C LEU A 262 7.88 -22.30 -21.97
N TRP A 263 8.24 -23.16 -21.02
CA TRP A 263 7.62 -24.47 -20.86
C TRP A 263 6.31 -24.35 -20.08
N TYR A 264 5.26 -24.98 -20.58
CA TYR A 264 3.95 -25.07 -19.93
C TYR A 264 3.61 -26.51 -19.55
N GLY A 265 3.05 -26.71 -18.36
CA GLY A 265 2.60 -27.99 -17.84
C GLY A 265 1.19 -27.89 -17.29
N ASP A 266 0.29 -28.71 -17.83
CA ASP A 266 -1.10 -28.83 -17.40
C ASP A 266 -1.48 -30.32 -17.35
N SER A 267 -1.87 -30.79 -16.16
CA SER A 267 -2.24 -32.19 -15.91
C SER A 267 -3.64 -32.57 -16.39
N LEU A 268 -4.52 -31.63 -16.70
CA LEU A 268 -5.78 -31.88 -17.41
C LEU A 268 -5.60 -31.83 -18.94
N GLY A 269 -4.47 -31.31 -19.43
CA GLY A 269 -4.10 -31.34 -20.84
C GLY A 269 -4.75 -30.26 -21.70
N HIS A 270 -5.16 -29.14 -21.10
CA HIS A 270 -5.71 -28.00 -21.83
C HIS A 270 -4.70 -27.40 -22.82
N THR A 271 -5.21 -26.66 -23.80
CA THR A 271 -4.39 -25.86 -24.72
C THR A 271 -3.87 -24.60 -24.04
N PHE A 272 -2.57 -24.35 -24.16
CA PHE A 272 -1.92 -23.13 -23.65
C PHE A 272 -2.60 -21.84 -24.16
N ASP A 273 -2.97 -20.95 -23.25
CA ASP A 273 -3.49 -19.63 -23.59
C ASP A 273 -2.37 -18.65 -23.99
N LEU A 274 -2.47 -18.12 -25.21
CA LEU A 274 -1.55 -17.13 -25.77
C LEU A 274 -1.55 -15.79 -25.01
N SER A 275 -2.58 -15.47 -24.22
CA SER A 275 -2.56 -14.30 -23.35
C SER A 275 -1.47 -14.40 -22.28
N ILE A 276 -1.23 -15.59 -21.74
CA ILE A 276 -0.19 -15.87 -20.73
C ILE A 276 1.20 -15.60 -21.31
N ALA A 277 1.47 -16.06 -22.54
CA ALA A 277 2.70 -15.70 -23.24
C ALA A 277 2.84 -14.19 -23.47
N SER A 278 1.74 -13.48 -23.71
CA SER A 278 1.77 -12.02 -23.93
C SER A 278 2.20 -11.27 -22.67
N VAL A 279 1.61 -11.62 -21.51
CA VAL A 279 1.98 -11.07 -20.19
C VAL A 279 3.43 -11.39 -19.83
N VAL A 280 3.85 -12.66 -19.96
CA VAL A 280 5.21 -13.10 -19.60
C VAL A 280 6.25 -12.45 -20.51
N ASN A 281 5.98 -12.30 -21.80
CA ASN A 281 6.88 -11.58 -22.72
C ASN A 281 6.97 -10.08 -22.39
N TRP A 282 5.90 -9.45 -21.91
CA TRP A 282 5.94 -8.06 -21.41
C TRP A 282 6.77 -7.96 -20.13
N VAL A 283 6.54 -8.82 -19.12
CA VAL A 283 7.33 -8.86 -17.88
C VAL A 283 8.82 -9.08 -18.16
N LEU A 284 9.19 -9.77 -19.24
CA LEU A 284 10.57 -10.06 -19.64
C LEU A 284 11.08 -9.26 -20.84
N ASP A 285 10.37 -8.19 -21.22
CA ASP A 285 10.76 -7.30 -22.31
C ASP A 285 12.08 -6.57 -21.98
N GLY A 286 12.99 -6.53 -22.95
CA GLY A 286 14.36 -6.06 -22.75
C GLY A 286 15.18 -6.90 -21.77
N ILE A 287 14.84 -8.19 -21.57
CA ILE A 287 15.61 -9.15 -20.75
C ILE A 287 15.89 -10.41 -21.57
N CYS A 288 14.92 -11.33 -21.69
CA CYS A 288 15.07 -12.59 -22.44
C CYS A 288 13.94 -12.87 -23.45
N ALA A 289 12.91 -12.03 -23.48
CA ALA A 289 11.87 -12.06 -24.51
C ALA A 289 12.43 -11.77 -25.94
N PRO A 290 11.73 -12.17 -27.01
CA PRO A 290 10.53 -13.01 -27.02
C PRO A 290 10.84 -14.48 -26.70
N LEU A 291 10.00 -15.11 -25.90
CA LEU A 291 10.07 -16.52 -25.53
C LEU A 291 9.28 -17.40 -26.52
N THR A 292 9.83 -18.56 -26.85
CA THR A 292 9.12 -19.61 -27.59
C THR A 292 8.36 -20.50 -26.62
N VAL A 293 7.03 -20.59 -26.75
CA VAL A 293 6.22 -21.51 -25.93
C VAL A 293 6.44 -22.95 -26.37
N ARG A 294 6.56 -23.88 -25.41
CA ARG A 294 6.57 -25.33 -25.66
C ARG A 294 5.75 -26.09 -24.60
N PRO A 295 4.97 -27.11 -24.99
CA PRO A 295 4.41 -28.04 -24.01
C PRO A 295 5.56 -28.82 -23.36
N GLY A 296 5.55 -28.92 -22.04
CA GLY A 296 6.45 -29.79 -21.29
C GLY A 296 5.79 -31.12 -20.96
N GLN A 297 6.60 -32.17 -20.78
CA GLN A 297 6.10 -33.47 -20.33
C GLN A 297 5.56 -33.37 -18.89
N ILE A 298 4.28 -33.71 -18.73
CA ILE A 298 3.56 -33.84 -17.46
C ILE A 298 2.60 -35.03 -17.59
N SER A 299 2.31 -35.73 -16.49
CA SER A 299 1.34 -36.83 -16.50
C SER A 299 -0.08 -36.29 -16.43
N SER A 300 -1.01 -36.91 -17.14
CA SER A 300 -2.43 -36.56 -17.06
C SER A 300 -3.03 -37.01 -15.73
N GLN A 301 -3.82 -36.13 -15.09
CA GLN A 301 -4.66 -36.47 -13.94
C GLN A 301 -6.03 -36.98 -14.39
N PRO A 302 -6.64 -37.93 -13.67
CA PRO A 302 -7.99 -38.39 -13.97
C PRO A 302 -9.03 -37.38 -13.47
N VAL A 303 -10.12 -37.22 -14.23
CA VAL A 303 -11.18 -36.24 -13.90
C VAL A 303 -12.18 -36.79 -12.84
N ASN A 304 -12.32 -38.11 -12.74
CA ASN A 304 -13.46 -38.76 -12.07
C ASN A 304 -13.09 -39.46 -10.74
N GLY A 305 -12.64 -38.70 -9.73
CA GLY A 305 -12.57 -39.15 -8.32
C GLY A 305 -11.61 -40.30 -7.99
N SER A 306 -10.86 -40.82 -8.96
CA SER A 306 -9.81 -41.84 -8.77
C SER A 306 -8.48 -41.19 -8.35
N THR A 307 -7.53 -42.00 -7.86
CA THR A 307 -6.19 -41.55 -7.42
C THR A 307 -5.58 -40.52 -8.37
N GLY A 308 -5.14 -39.38 -7.83
CA GLY A 308 -4.65 -38.21 -8.56
C GLY A 308 -5.69 -37.14 -8.93
N SER A 309 -7.01 -37.32 -8.73
CA SER A 309 -8.02 -36.40 -9.30
C SER A 309 -8.04 -34.98 -8.73
N GLY A 310 -7.50 -34.74 -7.54
CA GLY A 310 -7.33 -33.39 -6.97
C GLY A 310 -5.88 -32.91 -6.92
N SER A 311 -4.97 -33.55 -7.68
CA SER A 311 -3.53 -33.31 -7.62
C SER A 311 -2.98 -32.30 -8.62
N CYS A 312 -3.80 -31.40 -9.19
CA CYS A 312 -3.32 -30.37 -10.12
C CYS A 312 -2.17 -29.53 -9.54
N GLY A 313 -2.30 -29.05 -8.29
CA GLY A 313 -1.24 -28.30 -7.60
C GLY A 313 0.03 -29.14 -7.38
N ILE A 314 -0.10 -30.44 -7.11
CA ILE A 314 1.02 -31.36 -6.90
C ILE A 314 1.74 -31.68 -8.21
N ALA A 315 0.99 -31.96 -9.27
CA ALA A 315 1.51 -32.18 -10.61
C ALA A 315 2.23 -30.93 -11.15
N ALA A 316 1.62 -29.76 -10.95
CA ALA A 316 2.16 -28.47 -11.34
C ALA A 316 3.45 -28.13 -10.55
N PHE A 317 3.47 -28.35 -9.23
CA PHE A 317 4.69 -28.21 -8.43
C PHE A 317 5.80 -29.16 -8.86
N ASN A 318 5.51 -30.46 -9.02
CA ASN A 318 6.49 -31.47 -9.43
C ASN A 318 7.03 -31.20 -10.85
N PHE A 319 6.24 -30.63 -11.75
CA PHE A 319 6.69 -30.18 -13.06
C PHE A 319 7.79 -29.10 -12.99
N VAL A 320 7.75 -28.23 -11.98
CA VAL A 320 8.82 -27.26 -11.71
C VAL A 320 9.99 -27.94 -10.98
N GLU A 321 9.72 -28.70 -9.92
CA GLU A 321 10.74 -29.41 -9.12
C GLU A 321 11.67 -30.29 -10.00
N ARG A 322 11.09 -31.04 -10.94
CA ARG A 322 11.83 -31.96 -11.84
C ARG A 322 12.69 -31.28 -12.91
N ARG A 323 12.61 -29.95 -13.04
CA ARG A 323 13.49 -29.16 -13.92
C ARG A 323 14.71 -28.58 -13.19
N VAL A 324 14.72 -28.64 -11.86
CA VAL A 324 15.81 -28.13 -11.00
C VAL A 324 16.42 -29.21 -10.11
N THR A 325 15.74 -30.35 -9.94
CA THR A 325 16.22 -31.51 -9.17
C THR A 325 15.78 -32.83 -9.81
N ALA A 326 16.54 -33.90 -9.58
CA ALA A 326 16.16 -35.24 -10.02
C ALA A 326 15.14 -35.86 -9.04
N THR A 327 13.85 -35.61 -9.25
CA THR A 327 12.76 -36.25 -8.48
C THR A 327 11.84 -37.11 -9.34
N VAL A 328 11.08 -37.98 -8.65
CA VAL A 328 10.12 -38.92 -9.25
C VAL A 328 9.03 -38.15 -10.01
N PRO A 329 8.61 -38.56 -11.21
CA PRO A 329 7.45 -37.99 -11.88
C PRO A 329 6.20 -38.16 -11.02
N TRP A 330 5.45 -37.08 -10.85
CA TRP A 330 4.06 -37.20 -10.43
C TRP A 330 3.27 -37.95 -11.50
N THR A 331 2.56 -38.97 -11.06
CA THR A 331 1.58 -39.76 -11.79
C THR A 331 0.43 -40.10 -10.84
N PRO A 332 -0.73 -40.54 -11.34
CA PRO A 332 -1.80 -41.12 -10.51
C PRO A 332 -1.33 -42.22 -9.55
N GLN A 333 -0.23 -42.93 -9.86
CA GLN A 333 0.33 -44.02 -9.04
C GLN A 333 1.37 -43.55 -8.02
N THR A 334 2.09 -42.44 -8.27
CA THR A 334 3.08 -41.87 -7.32
C THR A 334 2.48 -40.78 -6.42
N SER A 335 1.26 -40.32 -6.72
CA SER A 335 0.58 -39.19 -6.08
C SER A 335 0.57 -39.26 -4.54
N ASP A 336 0.17 -40.40 -3.97
CA ASP A 336 0.05 -40.60 -2.52
C ASP A 336 1.41 -40.49 -1.80
N GLU A 337 2.47 -41.14 -2.31
CA GLU A 337 3.82 -41.06 -1.71
C GLU A 337 4.47 -39.67 -1.87
N ILE A 338 4.20 -38.98 -2.99
CA ILE A 338 4.64 -37.59 -3.17
C ILE A 338 3.94 -36.69 -2.14
N ARG A 339 2.62 -36.83 -1.96
CA ARG A 339 1.82 -36.10 -0.95
C ARG A 339 2.31 -36.37 0.47
N LYS A 340 2.55 -37.64 0.85
CA LYS A 340 3.16 -38.01 2.15
C LYS A 340 4.54 -37.39 2.33
N SER A 341 5.39 -37.42 1.30
CA SER A 341 6.73 -36.82 1.37
C SER A 341 6.70 -35.30 1.52
N MET A 342 5.68 -34.61 0.98
CA MET A 342 5.51 -33.16 1.18
C MET A 342 5.11 -32.83 2.63
N ILE A 343 4.18 -33.58 3.22
CA ILE A 343 3.82 -33.46 4.65
C ILE A 343 5.05 -33.73 5.51
N ARG A 344 5.78 -34.82 5.25
CA ARG A 344 7.00 -35.18 5.97
C ARG A 344 8.06 -34.09 5.88
N ASP A 345 8.34 -33.57 4.68
CA ASP A 345 9.35 -32.53 4.49
C ASP A 345 9.00 -31.26 5.29
N LEU A 346 7.74 -30.81 5.23
CA LEU A 346 7.26 -29.64 5.98
C LEU A 346 7.28 -29.87 7.50
N VAL A 347 6.88 -31.05 7.99
CA VAL A 347 6.92 -31.43 9.42
C VAL A 347 8.36 -31.51 9.92
N THR A 348 9.25 -32.21 9.22
CA THR A 348 10.67 -32.32 9.58
C THR A 348 11.34 -30.94 9.57
N TYR A 349 11.04 -30.08 8.58
CA TYR A 349 11.59 -28.73 8.52
C TYR A 349 11.09 -27.86 9.69
N HIS A 350 9.78 -27.85 10.00
CA HIS A 350 9.22 -27.11 11.13
C HIS A 350 9.83 -27.55 12.48
N ILE A 351 9.95 -28.87 12.72
CA ILE A 351 10.55 -29.39 13.95
C ILE A 351 12.02 -28.97 14.06
N ILE A 352 12.78 -29.00 12.96
CA ILE A 352 14.17 -28.54 12.95
C ILE A 352 14.26 -27.03 13.21
N ALA A 353 13.44 -26.22 12.55
CA ALA A 353 13.43 -24.76 12.71
C ALA A 353 13.07 -24.32 14.14
N THR A 354 12.10 -24.98 14.77
CA THR A 354 11.72 -24.73 16.17
C THR A 354 12.74 -25.25 17.19
N GLN A 355 13.52 -26.27 16.86
CA GLN A 355 14.59 -26.81 17.73
C GLN A 355 15.93 -26.06 17.59
N THR A 356 16.21 -25.47 16.43
CA THR A 356 17.38 -24.58 16.23
C THR A 356 17.21 -23.24 16.97
N GLN A 357 16.02 -22.96 17.49
CA GLN A 357 15.69 -21.75 18.24
C GLN A 357 15.80 -21.95 19.77
N GLY A 358 16.61 -21.11 20.42
CA GLY A 358 16.38 -20.70 21.81
C GLY A 358 15.43 -19.50 21.92
N ALA A 359 14.62 -19.26 20.89
CA ALA A 359 13.85 -18.03 20.69
C ALA A 359 12.41 -18.17 21.22
N SER A 360 11.86 -17.06 21.72
CA SER A 360 10.43 -17.00 22.04
C SER A 360 9.60 -16.89 20.76
N ARG A 361 8.36 -17.37 20.80
CA ARG A 361 7.35 -17.37 19.71
C ARG A 361 7.05 -15.97 19.12
N LEU A 362 7.62 -14.90 19.68
CA LEU A 362 7.44 -13.51 19.28
C LEU A 362 8.54 -12.97 18.34
N SER A 363 9.75 -13.56 18.28
CA SER A 363 10.82 -12.97 17.45
C SER A 363 10.49 -13.00 15.95
N TYR A 364 9.95 -14.14 15.50
CA TYR A 364 9.74 -14.43 14.08
C TYR A 364 8.60 -13.61 13.45
N LEU A 365 7.52 -13.35 14.20
CA LEU A 365 6.35 -12.60 13.72
C LEU A 365 6.50 -11.07 13.79
N PHE A 366 7.44 -10.56 14.60
CA PHE A 366 7.51 -9.12 14.92
C PHE A 366 8.81 -8.43 14.50
N TYR A 367 9.91 -9.16 14.31
CA TYR A 367 11.23 -8.54 14.16
C TYR A 367 12.09 -9.02 12.99
N GLY A 368 11.92 -10.25 12.49
CA GLY A 368 12.74 -10.81 11.40
C GLY A 368 14.23 -11.01 11.72
N TYR A 369 14.68 -10.60 12.91
CA TYR A 369 16.08 -10.62 13.37
C TYR A 369 16.77 -11.99 13.19
N ASP A 370 16.07 -13.07 13.50
CA ASP A 370 16.63 -14.43 13.42
C ASP A 370 16.90 -14.87 11.97
N TYR A 371 16.10 -14.43 10.99
CA TYR A 371 16.31 -14.81 9.60
C TYR A 371 17.51 -14.10 8.97
N ASN A 372 17.76 -12.85 9.35
CA ASN A 372 18.98 -12.14 8.99
C ASN A 372 20.23 -12.78 9.62
N ASN A 373 20.11 -13.35 10.84
CA ASN A 373 21.19 -14.11 11.47
C ASN A 373 21.45 -15.49 10.82
N TRP A 374 20.44 -16.09 10.19
CA TRP A 374 20.56 -17.38 9.51
C TRP A 374 20.87 -17.28 8.01
N THR A 375 20.87 -16.08 7.42
CA THR A 375 21.10 -15.92 5.99
C THR A 375 22.16 -14.87 5.65
N THR A 376 22.46 -14.74 4.36
CA THR A 376 23.34 -13.71 3.81
C THR A 376 22.78 -13.32 2.44
N THR A 377 22.73 -12.03 2.11
CA THR A 377 22.15 -11.55 0.85
C THR A 377 22.87 -12.15 -0.37
N CYS A 378 22.12 -12.64 -1.34
CA CYS A 378 22.69 -13.33 -2.52
C CYS A 378 23.40 -12.41 -3.52
N VAL A 379 23.38 -11.09 -3.30
CA VAL A 379 23.82 -10.08 -4.26
C VAL A 379 24.88 -9.19 -3.61
N ASP A 380 26.04 -9.09 -4.25
CA ASP A 380 27.11 -8.17 -3.85
C ASP A 380 26.65 -6.72 -4.06
N THR A 381 26.55 -5.95 -2.98
CA THR A 381 25.99 -4.59 -2.98
C THR A 381 27.03 -3.52 -3.28
N GLY A 382 28.32 -3.85 -3.25
CA GLY A 382 29.42 -2.86 -3.37
C GLY A 382 29.44 -1.77 -2.29
N MET A 383 28.67 -1.93 -1.20
CA MET A 383 28.61 -1.00 -0.07
C MET A 383 29.39 -1.53 1.13
N ASN A 384 30.03 -0.63 1.88
CA ASN A 384 30.79 -0.98 3.08
C ASN A 384 29.87 -1.48 4.21
N ASP A 385 30.42 -2.34 5.08
CA ASP A 385 29.76 -3.06 6.19
C ASP A 385 29.02 -2.22 7.25
N SER A 386 28.91 -0.89 7.10
CA SER A 386 28.22 0.00 8.04
C SER A 386 26.74 0.26 7.73
N ASP A 387 26.26 -0.06 6.52
CA ASP A 387 24.93 0.34 6.03
C ASP A 387 24.06 -0.86 5.59
N GLN A 388 24.17 -2.01 6.27
CA GLN A 388 23.45 -3.27 5.97
C GLN A 388 21.92 -3.23 6.19
N THR A 389 21.25 -2.07 6.08
CA THR A 389 19.80 -1.90 6.30
C THR A 389 19.00 -1.52 5.05
N ALA A 390 19.64 -1.46 3.88
CA ALA A 390 19.00 -1.19 2.59
C ALA A 390 18.97 -2.45 1.70
N THR A 391 17.89 -3.23 1.77
CA THR A 391 17.61 -4.28 0.78
C THR A 391 17.29 -3.65 -0.58
N ILE A 392 18.17 -3.88 -1.57
CA ILE A 392 18.10 -3.22 -2.89
C ILE A 392 16.87 -3.65 -3.72
N TYR A 393 16.30 -4.83 -3.45
CA TYR A 393 15.13 -5.36 -4.16
C TYR A 393 13.97 -5.55 -3.18
N THR A 394 12.78 -5.04 -3.51
CA THR A 394 11.56 -5.15 -2.68
C THR A 394 10.62 -6.27 -3.12
N TYR A 395 10.92 -6.95 -4.24
CA TYR A 395 10.13 -8.09 -4.70
C TYR A 395 10.37 -9.31 -3.81
N ASN A 396 9.31 -9.86 -3.21
CA ASN A 396 9.38 -11.02 -2.33
C ASN A 396 9.54 -12.33 -3.15
N ASP A 397 10.78 -12.66 -3.53
CA ASP A 397 11.14 -13.98 -4.04
C ASP A 397 11.96 -14.79 -3.02
N TYR A 398 11.79 -16.12 -3.09
CA TYR A 398 12.35 -17.08 -2.14
C TYR A 398 13.88 -17.25 -2.22
N ASN A 399 14.58 -16.54 -3.12
CA ASN A 399 16.01 -16.66 -3.35
C ASN A 399 16.77 -15.34 -3.16
N LEU A 400 16.19 -14.32 -2.51
CA LEU A 400 16.91 -13.09 -2.10
C LEU A 400 18.07 -13.39 -1.12
N PHE A 401 17.93 -14.46 -0.34
CA PHE A 401 18.77 -14.76 0.82
C PHE A 401 19.35 -16.18 0.73
N ARG A 402 20.66 -16.31 0.99
CA ARG A 402 21.37 -17.59 1.01
C ARG A 402 21.41 -18.11 2.45
N PRO A 403 21.00 -19.36 2.73
CA PRO A 403 21.13 -19.95 4.06
C PRO A 403 22.60 -20.14 4.44
N ASN A 404 23.00 -19.60 5.58
CA ASN A 404 24.35 -19.78 6.12
C ASN A 404 24.47 -21.13 6.88
N HIS A 405 25.59 -21.35 7.57
CA HIS A 405 25.87 -22.62 8.25
C HIS A 405 24.97 -22.89 9.49
N ALA A 406 24.35 -21.85 10.07
CA ALA A 406 23.45 -21.94 11.21
C ALA A 406 21.96 -22.08 10.81
N HIS A 407 21.63 -21.89 9.53
CA HIS A 407 20.24 -21.97 9.04
C HIS A 407 19.65 -23.38 9.25
N PRO A 408 18.39 -23.51 9.74
CA PRO A 408 17.70 -24.79 9.95
C PRO A 408 17.80 -25.78 8.77
N ILE A 409 17.75 -25.25 7.54
CA ILE A 409 17.87 -26.04 6.30
C ILE A 409 19.14 -26.92 6.25
N GLN A 410 20.25 -26.49 6.85
CA GLN A 410 21.50 -27.24 6.85
C GLN A 410 21.36 -28.56 7.62
N ARG A 411 20.57 -28.56 8.70
CA ARG A 411 20.22 -29.77 9.45
C ARG A 411 19.15 -30.58 8.70
N PHE A 412 18.14 -29.92 8.13
CA PHE A 412 17.11 -30.57 7.33
C PHE A 412 17.67 -31.38 6.15
N VAL A 413 18.60 -30.81 5.36
CA VAL A 413 19.21 -31.52 4.21
C VAL A 413 19.96 -32.80 4.63
N ARG A 414 20.44 -32.88 5.88
CA ARG A 414 21.10 -34.08 6.44
C ARG A 414 20.14 -35.09 7.06
N GLU A 415 19.01 -34.63 7.63
CA GLU A 415 18.07 -35.46 8.40
C GLU A 415 16.77 -35.80 7.61
N ARG A 416 16.60 -35.27 6.40
CA ARG A 416 15.47 -35.57 5.50
C ARG A 416 15.50 -37.03 5.03
N ALA A 417 14.45 -37.78 5.34
CA ALA A 417 14.28 -39.15 4.85
C ALA A 417 13.97 -39.21 3.33
N PRO A 418 14.41 -40.26 2.61
CA PRO A 418 14.06 -40.49 1.21
C PRO A 418 12.58 -40.90 1.04
N MET A 419 12.01 -40.75 -0.15
CA MET A 419 10.71 -41.37 -0.47
C MET A 419 10.83 -42.89 -0.45
N ASP A 420 9.85 -43.57 0.13
CA ASP A 420 9.69 -45.01 -0.05
C ASP A 420 8.94 -45.23 -1.37
N LEU A 421 9.53 -46.03 -2.25
CA LEU A 421 8.98 -46.38 -3.56
C LEU A 421 8.87 -47.90 -3.72
N SER A 422 9.13 -48.68 -2.66
CA SER A 422 9.16 -50.15 -2.68
C SER A 422 7.80 -50.78 -3.05
N HIS A 423 6.71 -50.03 -2.87
CA HIS A 423 5.36 -50.41 -3.24
C HIS A 423 4.90 -49.85 -4.61
N VAL A 424 5.67 -48.94 -5.22
CA VAL A 424 5.26 -48.17 -6.40
C VAL A 424 5.93 -48.70 -7.67
N ARG A 425 5.27 -49.68 -8.32
CA ARG A 425 5.74 -50.26 -9.59
C ARG A 425 5.52 -49.30 -10.76
N THR A 426 6.58 -48.59 -11.17
CA THR A 426 6.60 -47.81 -12.42
C THR A 426 7.98 -47.94 -13.09
N PRO A 427 8.08 -47.93 -14.44
CA PRO A 427 9.36 -48.18 -15.14
C PRO A 427 10.50 -47.23 -14.73
N PHE A 428 10.16 -46.00 -14.35
CA PHE A 428 11.12 -44.98 -13.93
C PHE A 428 11.74 -45.26 -12.55
N VAL A 429 11.08 -46.06 -11.70
CA VAL A 429 11.66 -46.50 -10.40
C VAL A 429 12.73 -47.57 -10.64
N ASP A 430 12.50 -48.48 -11.60
CA ASP A 430 13.49 -49.47 -12.01
C ASP A 430 14.74 -48.80 -12.62
N GLU A 431 14.55 -47.80 -13.50
CA GLU A 431 15.66 -46.96 -14.02
C GLU A 431 16.42 -46.21 -12.91
N LEU A 432 15.71 -45.55 -11.99
CA LEU A 432 16.31 -44.83 -10.85
C LEU A 432 17.15 -45.75 -9.95
N SER A 433 16.75 -47.01 -9.78
CA SER A 433 17.49 -47.99 -8.97
C SER A 433 18.73 -48.57 -9.67
N SER A 434 18.87 -48.36 -10.99
CA SER A 434 20.01 -48.83 -11.80
C SER A 434 21.19 -47.84 -11.86
N HIS A 435 20.95 -46.55 -11.59
CA HIS A 435 21.98 -45.51 -11.60
C HIS A 435 22.45 -45.19 -10.18
N SER A 436 23.75 -45.40 -9.93
CA SER A 436 24.38 -45.18 -8.64
C SER A 436 24.12 -43.77 -8.08
N LEU A 437 23.57 -43.71 -6.87
CA LEU A 437 23.53 -42.49 -6.06
C LEU A 437 24.94 -41.91 -5.90
N LEU A 438 25.04 -40.57 -5.82
CA LEU A 438 26.31 -39.88 -5.60
C LEU A 438 27.02 -40.44 -4.36
N PRO A 439 28.34 -40.74 -4.42
CA PRO A 439 29.05 -41.36 -3.32
C PRO A 439 29.07 -40.47 -2.09
N ALA A 440 28.89 -41.07 -0.91
CA ALA A 440 28.98 -40.37 0.36
C ALA A 440 30.37 -39.73 0.51
N ILE A 441 30.41 -38.40 0.67
CA ILE A 441 31.66 -37.66 0.85
C ILE A 441 32.20 -37.93 2.26
N SER A 442 33.19 -38.82 2.34
CA SER A 442 33.95 -39.10 3.55
C SER A 442 34.74 -37.85 3.98
N LEU A 443 34.32 -37.20 5.06
CA LEU A 443 35.03 -36.07 5.66
C LEU A 443 36.28 -36.56 6.43
N SER A 444 37.44 -36.51 5.78
CA SER A 444 38.74 -36.74 6.43
C SER A 444 39.22 -35.50 7.20
N SER A 445 39.66 -35.71 8.44
CA SER A 445 40.22 -34.66 9.32
C SER A 445 41.48 -33.98 8.74
N PRO A 446 41.81 -32.74 9.16
CA PRO A 446 42.86 -31.94 8.53
C PRO A 446 44.28 -32.44 8.83
N GLY A 447 45.15 -32.41 7.81
CA GLY A 447 46.58 -32.70 7.91
C GLY A 447 47.42 -31.66 7.16
N THR A 448 48.61 -31.37 7.68
CA THR A 448 49.51 -30.30 7.22
C THR A 448 50.43 -30.74 6.08
N GLY A 449 50.63 -29.88 5.06
CA GLY A 449 51.71 -30.07 4.07
C GLY A 449 51.81 -28.93 3.04
N PHE A 450 53.03 -28.51 2.71
CA PHE A 450 53.37 -27.55 1.64
C PHE A 450 54.05 -28.30 0.46
N PRO A 451 54.37 -27.68 -0.70
CA PRO A 451 53.96 -28.26 -1.98
C PRO A 451 55.12 -28.72 -2.89
N SER A 452 54.77 -29.43 -3.98
CA SER A 452 55.60 -29.50 -5.18
C SER A 452 54.74 -29.66 -6.45
N SER A 453 55.33 -29.26 -7.58
CA SER A 453 54.85 -29.38 -8.96
C SER A 453 55.95 -30.14 -9.76
N PRO A 454 55.92 -30.39 -11.09
CA PRO A 454 55.01 -29.82 -12.11
C PRO A 454 54.63 -30.70 -13.34
N ARG A 455 53.71 -30.17 -14.16
CA ARG A 455 53.76 -30.01 -15.64
C ARG A 455 53.69 -31.17 -16.69
N ASP A 456 53.02 -30.75 -17.78
CA ASP A 456 53.35 -30.88 -19.23
C ASP A 456 52.75 -32.01 -20.12
N ASN A 457 51.94 -31.50 -21.09
CA ASN A 457 51.80 -31.86 -22.51
C ASN A 457 50.71 -32.82 -23.05
N GLU A 458 50.13 -32.34 -24.16
CA GLU A 458 49.20 -32.94 -25.13
C GLU A 458 49.98 -33.80 -26.19
N PRO A 459 49.46 -34.23 -27.39
CA PRO A 459 48.12 -34.06 -27.98
C PRO A 459 47.46 -35.24 -28.78
N ILE A 460 46.13 -35.12 -28.92
CA ILE A 460 45.26 -35.26 -30.13
C ILE A 460 45.76 -36.10 -31.34
N TRP A 461 44.92 -37.00 -31.92
CA TRP A 461 44.47 -37.01 -33.35
C TRP A 461 43.61 -38.23 -33.84
N VAL A 462 42.75 -37.96 -34.86
CA VAL A 462 42.15 -38.85 -35.92
C VAL A 462 41.12 -39.96 -35.56
N SER A 463 39.83 -39.59 -35.63
CA SER A 463 38.68 -40.07 -36.48
C SER A 463 38.44 -41.54 -36.96
N SER A 464 37.30 -41.69 -37.65
CA SER A 464 36.87 -42.72 -38.65
C SER A 464 36.25 -44.05 -38.19
N ASP A 465 35.24 -44.64 -38.85
CA ASP A 465 34.23 -44.14 -39.84
C ASP A 465 33.07 -45.17 -40.04
N ASP A 466 32.07 -44.82 -40.86
CA ASP A 466 31.14 -45.68 -41.63
C ASP A 466 30.08 -46.58 -40.91
N GLU A 467 29.04 -47.12 -41.58
CA GLU A 467 28.06 -46.57 -42.56
C GLU A 467 26.97 -47.67 -42.81
N LYS A 468 25.68 -47.32 -42.98
CA LYS A 468 24.79 -47.81 -44.10
C LYS A 468 23.28 -47.58 -43.95
N THR A 469 22.72 -47.23 -45.11
CA THR A 469 21.36 -47.38 -45.68
C THR A 469 20.53 -48.61 -45.21
N THR A 470 19.19 -48.63 -45.29
CA THR A 470 18.41 -48.55 -46.55
C THR A 470 16.90 -48.22 -46.40
N GLN A 471 16.39 -47.37 -47.32
CA GLN A 471 15.04 -47.30 -47.95
C GLN A 471 13.75 -47.85 -47.28
N SER A 472 12.67 -47.06 -47.38
CA SER A 472 11.57 -47.35 -48.34
C SER A 472 10.70 -46.09 -48.64
N GLN A 473 9.78 -46.19 -49.62
CA GLN A 473 8.97 -45.08 -50.18
C GLN A 473 7.56 -45.04 -49.54
N PHE A 474 6.76 -43.94 -49.61
CA PHE A 474 5.97 -43.56 -50.80
C PHE A 474 5.45 -42.10 -50.77
N LYS A 475 5.40 -41.49 -51.98
CA LYS A 475 4.41 -40.53 -52.53
C LYS A 475 3.23 -40.13 -51.62
N LYS A 476 2.76 -38.88 -51.52
CA LYS A 476 2.52 -37.80 -52.53
C LYS A 476 2.13 -36.49 -51.75
N GLN A 477 1.97 -35.27 -52.28
CA GLN A 477 2.16 -34.61 -53.59
C GLN A 477 2.34 -33.08 -53.36
N ASN A 478 2.88 -32.32 -54.33
CA ASN A 478 2.97 -30.84 -54.27
C ASN A 478 1.68 -30.11 -54.70
N SER A 479 1.45 -28.92 -54.13
CA SER A 479 0.92 -27.76 -54.87
C SER A 479 1.43 -26.44 -54.28
N SER A 480 2.28 -25.72 -55.01
CA SER A 480 2.71 -24.36 -54.68
C SER A 480 1.96 -23.32 -55.52
N ARG A 481 1.85 -22.08 -55.02
CA ARG A 481 1.61 -20.91 -55.87
C ARG A 481 2.47 -19.73 -55.42
N ARG A 482 2.71 -18.82 -56.37
CA ARG A 482 3.80 -17.84 -56.33
C ARG A 482 3.43 -16.55 -55.59
N SER A 483 4.45 -15.87 -55.09
CA SER A 483 4.45 -14.43 -54.83
C SER A 483 4.26 -13.61 -56.11
N PRO A 484 4.01 -12.30 -55.96
CA PRO A 484 4.95 -11.34 -56.55
C PRO A 484 5.51 -10.34 -55.53
N SER A 485 6.60 -9.68 -55.89
CA SER A 485 7.33 -8.70 -55.10
C SER A 485 7.12 -7.26 -55.60
N SER A 486 7.23 -6.29 -54.70
CA SER A 486 7.54 -4.89 -55.05
C SER A 486 8.32 -4.22 -53.92
N THR A 487 9.51 -3.70 -54.23
CA THR A 487 10.50 -3.20 -53.26
C THR A 487 10.82 -1.70 -53.56
N PRO A 488 11.79 -0.99 -52.91
CA PRO A 488 11.45 0.03 -51.92
C PRO A 488 11.91 1.47 -52.27
N THR A 489 11.66 2.42 -51.37
CA THR A 489 12.37 3.72 -51.30
C THR A 489 12.49 4.10 -49.81
N ARG A 490 13.67 4.13 -49.15
CA ARG A 490 14.80 5.10 -49.20
C ARG A 490 14.41 6.56 -48.83
N LEU A 491 15.22 7.38 -48.14
CA LEU A 491 16.31 7.18 -47.15
C LEU A 491 16.77 8.55 -46.60
N ARG A 492 16.90 8.75 -45.28
CA ARG A 492 17.79 9.74 -44.59
C ARG A 492 17.77 9.41 -43.08
N LYS A 493 18.86 9.26 -42.30
CA LYS A 493 20.14 10.02 -42.10
C LYS A 493 19.88 11.48 -41.71
N ARG A 494 20.50 12.11 -40.69
CA ARG A 494 21.51 11.74 -39.66
C ARG A 494 21.32 12.75 -38.48
N LEU A 495 22.06 12.85 -37.36
CA LEU A 495 23.36 12.34 -36.87
C LEU A 495 23.35 12.35 -35.31
N SER A 496 24.27 11.63 -34.66
CA SER A 496 24.58 11.69 -33.21
C SER A 496 25.61 12.78 -32.87
N LEU A 497 25.61 13.29 -31.63
CA LEU A 497 26.81 13.91 -31.03
C LEU A 497 26.80 13.79 -29.49
N SER A 498 28.00 13.64 -28.91
CA SER A 498 28.24 13.27 -27.51
C SER A 498 28.91 14.38 -26.71
N ARG A 499 28.66 14.47 -25.40
CA ARG A 499 29.64 15.02 -24.43
C ARG A 499 29.32 14.69 -22.97
N SER A 500 30.31 14.12 -22.27
CA SER A 500 30.45 14.20 -20.80
C SER A 500 30.95 15.61 -20.42
N PRO A 501 30.89 16.00 -19.13
CA PRO A 501 32.01 15.68 -18.25
C PRO A 501 31.64 15.35 -16.79
N SER A 502 32.61 14.78 -16.08
CA SER A 502 32.64 14.58 -14.62
C SER A 502 33.02 15.85 -13.86
N LEU A 503 32.62 15.97 -12.58
CA LEU A 503 33.38 16.66 -11.53
C LEU A 503 32.89 16.24 -10.12
N THR A 504 33.80 16.04 -9.18
CA THR A 504 33.54 15.79 -7.76
C THR A 504 33.83 17.05 -6.92
N PRO A 505 33.29 17.14 -5.69
CA PRO A 505 34.14 17.56 -4.57
C PRO A 505 33.83 16.90 -3.20
N THR A 506 34.86 16.27 -2.66
CA THR A 506 35.29 16.24 -1.23
C THR A 506 34.29 16.49 -0.08
N ARG A 507 34.18 15.51 0.84
CA ARG A 507 33.76 15.72 2.25
C ARG A 507 34.79 16.54 3.03
N HIS A 508 34.34 17.38 3.98
CA HIS A 508 35.14 17.76 5.15
C HIS A 508 34.42 17.36 6.44
N ARG A 509 35.16 16.76 7.38
CA ARG A 509 34.65 16.17 8.64
C ARG A 509 35.29 16.91 9.82
N LYS A 510 34.49 17.55 10.69
CA LYS A 510 34.95 18.05 11.99
C LYS A 510 34.40 17.15 13.10
N ARG A 511 35.29 16.63 13.95
CA ARG A 511 34.93 16.00 15.24
C ARG A 511 34.71 17.09 16.28
N LEU A 512 33.75 16.86 17.17
CA LEU A 512 33.74 17.43 18.53
C LEU A 512 33.44 16.27 19.49
N ASN A 513 34.31 16.08 20.48
CA ASN A 513 34.07 15.16 21.60
C ASN A 513 33.55 15.98 22.78
N LEU A 514 32.46 15.56 23.39
CA LEU A 514 32.07 15.97 24.74
C LEU A 514 31.53 14.73 25.48
N ASN A 515 32.24 14.32 26.53
CA ASN A 515 31.74 13.33 27.49
C ASN A 515 30.94 14.08 28.56
N CYS A 516 29.69 13.69 28.81
CA CYS A 516 28.96 14.07 30.02
C CYS A 516 27.81 13.08 30.27
N SER A 517 27.72 12.56 31.50
CA SER A 517 26.61 11.70 31.94
C SER A 517 25.70 12.46 32.90
N PRO A 518 24.37 12.38 32.72
CA PRO A 518 23.38 12.54 33.80
C PRO A 518 22.56 11.25 33.96
N SER A 519 22.39 10.67 35.16
CA SER A 519 21.68 11.19 36.34
C SER A 519 20.15 11.14 36.17
N ILE A 520 19.52 10.19 36.88
CA ILE A 520 18.06 10.04 36.98
C ILE A 520 17.49 11.17 37.85
N ILE A 521 16.38 11.77 37.42
CA ILE A 521 15.54 12.66 38.23
C ILE A 521 14.08 12.28 38.02
N GLU A 522 13.46 11.65 39.02
CA GLU A 522 12.01 11.52 39.10
C GLU A 522 11.41 12.79 39.73
N VAL A 523 10.25 13.22 39.23
CA VAL A 523 9.45 14.28 39.86
C VAL A 523 7.98 13.87 39.88
N SER A 524 7.49 13.51 41.07
CA SER A 524 6.08 13.16 41.29
C SER A 524 5.18 14.40 41.22
N PRO A 525 3.97 14.32 40.63
CA PRO A 525 3.03 15.42 40.61
C PRO A 525 2.42 15.69 42.00
N PRO A 526 2.09 16.94 42.34
CA PRO A 526 1.55 17.30 43.66
C PRO A 526 0.08 16.89 43.84
N LYS A 527 -0.27 16.57 45.09
CA LYS A 527 -1.63 16.29 45.55
C LYS A 527 -2.40 17.61 45.73
N LEU A 528 -3.68 17.63 45.37
CA LEU A 528 -4.58 18.75 45.65
C LEU A 528 -5.93 18.20 46.08
N GLU A 529 -6.30 18.46 47.32
CA GLU A 529 -7.54 18.03 47.96
C GLU A 529 -8.52 19.19 48.03
N LEU A 530 -9.82 18.93 47.85
CA LEU A 530 -10.91 19.79 48.28
C LEU A 530 -12.17 18.92 48.47
N GLU A 531 -12.74 19.01 49.67
CA GLU A 531 -13.89 18.20 50.14
C GLU A 531 -15.24 18.78 49.65
N PRO A 532 -16.36 18.02 49.76
CA PRO A 532 -17.59 18.32 49.02
C PRO A 532 -18.60 19.23 49.74
N GLU A 533 -19.45 19.89 48.96
CA GLU A 533 -20.76 20.42 49.40
C GLU A 533 -21.91 19.54 48.87
N THR A 534 -23.04 19.53 49.58
CA THR A 534 -24.04 18.45 49.45
C THR A 534 -25.49 18.93 49.49
N ILE A 535 -26.35 18.27 48.69
CA ILE A 535 -27.82 18.23 48.78
C ILE A 535 -28.59 19.53 48.41
N SER A 536 -29.39 19.46 47.33
CA SER A 536 -30.86 19.51 47.47
C SER A 536 -31.59 18.93 46.25
N LEU A 537 -32.79 18.36 46.49
CA LEU A 537 -33.67 17.76 45.49
C LEU A 537 -35.03 18.48 45.51
N LEU A 538 -35.45 19.06 44.38
CA LEU A 538 -36.84 19.48 44.14
C LEU A 538 -37.22 19.31 42.67
N THR A 539 -38.31 18.59 42.41
CA THR A 539 -39.14 18.73 41.20
C THR A 539 -40.21 19.80 41.44
N PRO A 540 -40.79 20.37 40.37
CA PRO A 540 -42.20 20.07 40.12
C PRO A 540 -42.57 19.95 38.63
N ASP A 541 -43.82 19.56 38.39
CA ASP A 541 -44.40 19.21 37.08
C ASP A 541 -44.74 20.39 36.14
N SER A 542 -45.09 19.98 34.91
CA SER A 542 -46.21 20.48 34.08
C SER A 542 -45.86 21.06 32.70
N SER A 543 -46.67 20.63 31.72
CA SER A 543 -46.89 21.22 30.41
C SER A 543 -48.34 21.78 30.39
N PRO A 544 -48.82 22.51 29.35
CA PRO A 544 -48.16 22.96 28.12
C PRO A 544 -48.38 24.48 27.81
N THR A 545 -47.79 25.00 26.70
CA THR A 545 -48.52 25.68 25.58
C THR A 545 -47.69 26.68 24.77
N LYS A 546 -47.49 26.36 23.48
CA LYS A 546 -47.35 27.22 22.28
C LYS A 546 -46.87 28.69 22.44
N ILE A 547 -45.69 28.98 21.87
CA ILE A 547 -45.46 30.20 21.05
C ILE A 547 -44.91 29.74 19.68
N LYS A 548 -45.30 30.43 18.59
CA LYS A 548 -44.78 30.20 17.23
C LYS A 548 -43.58 31.11 16.96
N VAL A 549 -42.49 30.56 16.41
CA VAL A 549 -41.47 31.29 15.65
C VAL A 549 -41.17 30.52 14.36
N ALA A 550 -40.82 31.21 13.28
CA ALA A 550 -40.62 30.61 11.96
C ALA A 550 -39.36 29.72 11.89
N ARG A 551 -39.38 28.73 11.00
CA ARG A 551 -38.26 27.82 10.73
C ARG A 551 -37.82 27.98 9.28
N GLU A 552 -36.74 28.73 9.06
CA GLU A 552 -36.11 28.80 7.74
C GLU A 552 -35.51 27.45 7.34
N ARG A 553 -35.50 27.17 6.04
CA ARG A 553 -34.96 25.93 5.45
C ARG A 553 -33.74 26.26 4.60
N SER A 554 -32.55 25.98 5.12
CA SER A 554 -31.35 25.88 4.28
C SER A 554 -31.39 24.56 3.51
N THR A 555 -31.83 24.59 2.25
CA THR A 555 -31.81 23.43 1.35
C THR A 555 -30.51 23.34 0.56
N SER A 556 -29.96 22.13 0.49
CA SER A 556 -28.70 21.80 -0.20
C SER A 556 -28.71 22.11 -1.69
N LEU A 557 -27.54 22.46 -2.25
CA LEU A 557 -27.31 22.48 -3.69
C LEU A 557 -26.57 21.22 -4.13
N VAL A 558 -27.18 20.48 -5.06
CA VAL A 558 -26.60 19.30 -5.72
C VAL A 558 -25.92 19.73 -7.01
N LEU A 559 -24.70 19.25 -7.25
CA LEU A 559 -24.03 19.37 -8.54
C LEU A 559 -24.57 18.31 -9.50
N VAL A 560 -25.15 18.75 -10.62
CA VAL A 560 -25.58 17.86 -11.72
C VAL A 560 -24.73 18.15 -12.96
N SER A 561 -24.03 17.13 -13.44
CA SER A 561 -23.23 17.18 -14.66
C SER A 561 -24.06 16.73 -15.87
N PRO A 562 -24.27 17.57 -16.91
CA PRO A 562 -24.96 17.16 -18.12
C PRO A 562 -24.00 16.53 -19.14
N SER A 563 -24.42 15.42 -19.76
CA SER A 563 -23.85 14.88 -21.00
C SER A 563 -24.82 15.09 -22.17
N VAL A 564 -24.34 14.99 -23.41
CA VAL A 564 -25.00 15.58 -24.59
C VAL A 564 -25.71 14.54 -25.47
N LYS A 565 -27.01 14.79 -25.75
CA LYS A 565 -27.80 14.45 -26.96
C LYS A 565 -29.27 14.90 -26.72
N ALA A 566 -30.07 15.33 -27.70
CA ALA A 566 -29.87 15.48 -29.14
C ALA A 566 -30.74 16.60 -29.77
N GLU A 567 -30.27 17.10 -30.92
CA GLU A 567 -31.02 17.50 -32.14
C GLU A 567 -32.09 18.63 -32.26
N GLN A 568 -31.89 19.41 -33.34
CA GLN A 568 -32.85 20.09 -34.26
C GLN A 568 -33.81 21.20 -33.76
N GLY A 569 -33.66 22.44 -34.28
CA GLY A 569 -34.59 23.55 -33.97
C GLY A 569 -34.32 24.95 -34.59
N LYS A 570 -34.10 25.06 -35.92
CA LYS A 570 -34.05 26.28 -36.78
C LYS A 570 -33.92 27.70 -36.17
N VAL A 571 -32.80 28.35 -36.54
CA VAL A 571 -32.45 29.79 -36.48
C VAL A 571 -33.56 30.80 -36.84
N LYS A 572 -33.65 31.90 -36.06
CA LYS A 572 -33.70 33.28 -36.62
C LYS A 572 -33.12 34.35 -35.66
N THR A 573 -32.60 35.42 -36.26
CA THR A 573 -31.66 36.40 -35.69
C THR A 573 -32.33 37.50 -34.87
N GLU A 574 -31.68 37.96 -33.79
CA GLU A 574 -31.76 39.37 -33.38
C GLU A 574 -30.42 39.84 -32.76
N LEU A 575 -30.13 41.15 -32.80
CA LEU A 575 -28.80 41.70 -32.53
C LEU A 575 -28.53 41.94 -31.04
N GLY A 576 -27.43 41.39 -30.52
CA GLY A 576 -26.94 41.67 -29.17
C GLY A 576 -26.48 43.12 -29.00
N ARG A 577 -27.07 43.85 -28.05
CA ARG A 577 -26.69 45.22 -27.69
C ARG A 577 -25.41 45.20 -26.83
N LEU A 578 -24.32 45.77 -27.34
CA LEU A 578 -23.04 45.88 -26.62
C LEU A 578 -23.15 46.77 -25.36
N PRO A 579 -22.33 46.51 -24.31
CA PRO A 579 -22.21 47.41 -23.16
C PRO A 579 -21.72 48.81 -23.55
N ARG A 580 -22.11 49.83 -22.79
CA ARG A 580 -21.64 51.21 -23.00
C ARG A 580 -20.13 51.31 -22.80
N LEU A 581 -19.44 51.85 -23.80
CA LEU A 581 -18.08 52.38 -23.63
C LEU A 581 -18.12 53.60 -22.70
N SER A 582 -17.10 53.75 -21.85
CA SER A 582 -16.80 55.01 -21.18
C SER A 582 -16.52 56.11 -22.23
N PRO A 583 -16.90 57.38 -22.00
CA PRO A 583 -16.60 58.46 -22.93
C PRO A 583 -15.08 58.57 -23.14
N GLU A 584 -14.64 58.78 -24.39
CA GLU A 584 -13.22 58.84 -24.69
C GLU A 584 -12.57 60.04 -23.97
N PRO A 585 -11.55 59.80 -23.12
CA PRO A 585 -10.70 60.89 -22.65
C PRO A 585 -9.96 61.45 -23.85
N GLY A 586 -10.22 62.73 -24.15
CA GLY A 586 -9.69 63.46 -25.30
C GLY A 586 -8.17 63.67 -25.26
N PRO A 587 -7.62 64.45 -26.22
CA PRO A 587 -6.19 64.74 -26.25
C PRO A 587 -5.75 65.43 -24.95
N ILE A 588 -4.51 65.18 -24.52
CA ILE A 588 -3.90 65.93 -23.42
C ILE A 588 -3.58 67.32 -23.94
N VAL A 589 -4.24 68.35 -23.40
CA VAL A 589 -4.07 69.75 -23.83
C VAL A 589 -3.38 70.56 -22.74
N ILE A 590 -2.48 71.46 -23.12
CA ILE A 590 -1.86 72.43 -22.19
C ILE A 590 -2.96 73.36 -21.64
N GLY A 591 -2.97 73.56 -20.33
CA GLY A 591 -4.02 74.28 -19.59
C GLY A 591 -5.14 73.40 -19.05
N GLN A 592 -5.21 72.10 -19.40
CA GLN A 592 -6.23 71.19 -18.87
C GLN A 592 -6.09 71.01 -17.35
N THR A 593 -7.19 71.18 -16.60
CA THR A 593 -7.27 71.12 -15.14
C THR A 593 -7.81 69.79 -14.60
N PHE A 594 -7.45 69.49 -13.34
CA PHE A 594 -7.85 68.32 -12.56
C PHE A 594 -7.98 68.70 -11.07
N GLU A 595 -8.88 68.04 -10.36
CA GLU A 595 -9.16 68.24 -8.93
C GLU A 595 -8.12 67.54 -8.03
N SER A 596 -7.43 66.53 -8.56
CA SER A 596 -6.36 65.83 -7.83
C SER A 596 -5.24 65.36 -8.75
N LEU A 597 -4.05 65.23 -8.17
CA LEU A 597 -2.88 64.65 -8.82
C LEU A 597 -3.13 63.19 -9.28
N GLU A 598 -3.94 62.44 -8.53
CA GLU A 598 -4.33 61.05 -8.83
C GLU A 598 -5.24 60.98 -10.06
N GLN A 599 -6.21 61.89 -10.16
CA GLN A 599 -7.05 62.06 -11.35
C GLN A 599 -6.22 62.46 -12.58
N ALA A 600 -5.27 63.40 -12.43
CA ALA A 600 -4.36 63.81 -13.49
C ALA A 600 -3.46 62.65 -13.97
N LYS A 601 -2.82 61.91 -13.03
CA LYS A 601 -2.04 60.69 -13.34
C LYS A 601 -2.89 59.65 -14.07
N ALA A 602 -4.10 59.38 -13.59
CA ALA A 602 -4.99 58.39 -14.17
C ALA A 602 -5.42 58.77 -15.60
N PHE A 603 -5.75 60.04 -15.85
CA PHE A 603 -6.08 60.56 -17.17
C PHE A 603 -4.90 60.43 -18.15
N ILE A 604 -3.74 60.99 -17.78
CA ILE A 604 -2.55 61.05 -18.65
C ILE A 604 -2.04 59.64 -18.96
N PHE A 605 -1.92 58.76 -17.95
CA PHE A 605 -1.50 57.38 -18.20
C PHE A 605 -2.52 56.62 -19.05
N SER A 606 -3.83 56.79 -18.86
CA SER A 606 -4.86 56.09 -19.66
C SER A 606 -5.05 56.64 -21.08
N ALA A 607 -4.59 57.85 -21.36
CA ALA A 607 -4.48 58.39 -22.72
C ALA A 607 -3.30 57.76 -23.46
N GLU A 608 -2.12 57.76 -22.84
CA GLU A 608 -0.89 57.26 -23.44
C GLU A 608 -0.84 55.73 -23.53
N GLU A 609 -1.45 55.01 -22.57
CA GLU A 609 -1.59 53.55 -22.60
C GLU A 609 -2.37 53.09 -23.85
N ARG A 610 -3.44 53.82 -24.25
CA ARG A 610 -4.18 53.59 -25.52
C ARG A 610 -3.33 53.84 -26.76
N ARG A 611 -2.54 54.92 -26.77
CA ARG A 611 -1.56 55.20 -27.84
C ARG A 611 -0.48 54.10 -27.94
N GLY A 612 -0.27 53.33 -26.87
CA GLY A 612 0.65 52.20 -26.80
C GLY A 612 1.91 52.48 -25.98
N HIS A 613 1.95 53.55 -25.20
CA HIS A 613 3.15 54.02 -24.50
C HIS A 613 2.98 53.83 -22.99
N LYS A 614 3.88 53.07 -22.36
CA LYS A 614 3.91 52.97 -20.90
C LYS A 614 4.60 54.21 -20.31
N TRP A 615 3.91 54.91 -19.42
CA TRP A 615 4.42 56.09 -18.71
C TRP A 615 4.68 55.81 -17.23
N VAL A 616 5.47 56.68 -16.60
CA VAL A 616 5.89 56.63 -15.19
C VAL A 616 5.94 58.04 -14.59
N VAL A 617 6.03 58.15 -13.26
CA VAL A 617 6.37 59.41 -12.57
C VAL A 617 7.89 59.60 -12.67
N GLY A 618 8.34 60.73 -13.21
CA GLY A 618 9.76 61.00 -13.50
C GLY A 618 10.44 61.90 -12.47
N GLN A 619 9.97 63.13 -12.31
CA GLN A 619 10.49 64.08 -11.32
C GLN A 619 9.33 64.74 -10.55
N THR A 620 9.57 65.03 -9.28
CA THR A 620 8.59 65.63 -8.37
C THR A 620 9.25 66.81 -7.68
N LYS A 621 8.72 68.03 -7.85
CA LYS A 621 9.13 69.23 -7.10
C LYS A 621 8.10 69.55 -6.05
N ARG A 622 8.57 70.00 -4.89
CA ARG A 622 7.74 70.48 -3.78
C ARG A 622 7.84 72.00 -3.67
N HIS A 623 6.79 72.64 -3.15
CA HIS A 623 6.86 74.03 -2.70
C HIS A 623 7.66 74.11 -1.38
N ASN A 624 7.99 75.33 -0.95
CA ASN A 624 8.68 75.58 0.31
C ASN A 624 7.87 75.13 1.55
N SER A 625 6.55 74.91 1.40
CA SER A 625 5.68 74.28 2.42
C SER A 625 5.89 72.76 2.58
N GLY A 626 6.68 72.12 1.72
CA GLY A 626 6.90 70.68 1.69
C GLY A 626 5.85 69.90 0.87
N GLU A 627 4.75 70.53 0.48
CA GLU A 627 3.72 69.96 -0.39
C GLU A 627 4.18 69.83 -1.85
N ILE A 628 3.58 68.93 -2.62
CA ILE A 628 3.98 68.69 -4.01
C ILE A 628 3.39 69.79 -4.91
N GLY A 629 4.25 70.56 -5.59
CA GLY A 629 3.84 71.66 -6.47
C GLY A 629 3.92 71.36 -7.96
N GLN A 630 4.82 70.45 -8.38
CA GLN A 630 4.94 70.03 -9.78
C GLN A 630 5.32 68.55 -9.88
N VAL A 631 4.67 67.84 -10.80
CA VAL A 631 5.00 66.46 -11.15
C VAL A 631 5.23 66.35 -12.65
N THR A 632 6.42 65.90 -13.03
CA THR A 632 6.77 65.48 -14.38
C THR A 632 6.42 64.01 -14.54
N LEU A 633 5.38 63.72 -15.32
CA LEU A 633 5.09 62.39 -15.84
C LEU A 633 5.88 62.21 -17.14
N CYS A 634 6.47 61.04 -17.39
CA CYS A 634 7.23 60.81 -18.63
C CYS A 634 7.12 59.37 -19.14
N CYS A 635 7.46 59.18 -20.42
CA CYS A 635 7.52 57.85 -21.02
C CYS A 635 8.51 56.95 -20.25
N ASN A 636 8.21 55.66 -20.10
CA ASN A 636 9.11 54.70 -19.46
C ASN A 636 10.48 54.60 -20.19
N ARG A 637 10.54 55.00 -21.47
CA ARG A 637 11.77 55.08 -22.28
C ARG A 637 12.59 56.37 -22.08
N TYR A 638 12.15 57.28 -21.20
CA TYR A 638 12.74 58.60 -20.96
C TYR A 638 14.13 58.55 -20.32
N ARG A 639 15.02 59.42 -20.81
CA ARG A 639 16.46 59.60 -20.47
C ARG A 639 17.37 58.37 -20.67
N ALA A 640 18.66 58.67 -20.86
CA ALA A 640 19.77 57.73 -20.84
C ALA A 640 19.81 56.92 -19.53
N TYR A 641 20.31 55.69 -19.59
CA TYR A 641 20.64 54.92 -18.39
C TYR A 641 21.98 55.42 -17.82
N LYS A 642 21.96 55.93 -16.58
CA LYS A 642 23.19 56.13 -15.79
C LYS A 642 23.40 54.90 -14.90
N PRO A 643 24.49 54.13 -15.05
CA PRO A 643 24.83 53.05 -14.13
C PRO A 643 25.13 53.62 -12.74
N THR A 644 24.47 53.11 -11.71
CA THR A 644 24.71 53.53 -10.30
C THR A 644 25.97 52.89 -9.71
N HIS A 645 26.56 51.91 -10.40
CA HIS A 645 27.77 51.20 -9.99
C HIS A 645 28.90 51.52 -10.97
N LEU A 646 29.76 52.47 -10.57
CA LEU A 646 31.04 52.79 -11.23
C LEU A 646 32.25 52.32 -10.40
N SER A 647 32.02 51.40 -9.46
CA SER A 647 33.08 50.64 -8.80
C SER A 647 33.66 49.61 -9.78
N HIS A 648 34.98 49.65 -9.97
CA HIS A 648 35.69 48.74 -10.88
C HIS A 648 35.49 47.26 -10.52
N HIS A 649 35.68 46.39 -11.53
CA HIS A 649 35.74 44.92 -11.43
C HIS A 649 34.39 44.18 -11.31
N ILE A 650 33.55 44.30 -12.35
CA ILE A 650 32.44 43.37 -12.65
C ILE A 650 32.76 42.67 -13.98
N ASP A 651 32.48 41.37 -14.08
CA ASP A 651 32.76 40.55 -15.28
C ASP A 651 31.87 40.99 -16.47
N PRO A 652 32.43 41.11 -17.70
CA PRO A 652 31.63 41.30 -18.92
C PRO A 652 30.45 40.33 -19.09
N ALA A 653 30.53 39.10 -18.56
CA ALA A 653 29.46 38.11 -18.61
C ALA A 653 28.27 38.40 -17.68
N ASP A 654 28.47 39.16 -16.59
CA ASP A 654 27.38 39.55 -15.67
C ASP A 654 26.52 40.69 -16.25
N PHE A 655 26.95 41.34 -17.33
CA PHE A 655 26.10 42.22 -18.14
C PHE A 655 25.05 41.40 -18.89
N ARG A 656 23.95 41.06 -18.19
CA ARG A 656 22.73 40.56 -18.83
C ARG A 656 22.28 41.56 -19.90
N HIS A 657 22.44 41.21 -21.17
CA HIS A 657 21.94 41.94 -22.33
C HIS A 657 20.39 41.89 -22.45
N GLY A 658 19.68 42.25 -21.38
CA GLY A 658 18.28 42.63 -21.48
C GLY A 658 18.16 43.85 -22.37
N LYS A 659 17.26 43.80 -23.37
CA LYS A 659 17.05 44.92 -24.30
C LYS A 659 16.79 46.20 -23.53
N LEU A 660 17.76 47.12 -23.54
CA LEU A 660 17.71 48.42 -22.87
C LEU A 660 16.59 49.27 -23.50
N GLY A 661 15.38 49.15 -22.96
CA GLY A 661 14.18 49.86 -23.40
C GLY A 661 14.19 51.36 -23.07
N LYS A 662 15.37 52.00 -23.07
CA LYS A 662 15.59 53.44 -22.91
C LYS A 662 16.09 53.97 -24.25
N THR A 663 15.24 54.71 -24.96
CA THR A 663 15.56 55.31 -26.26
C THR A 663 15.84 56.80 -26.15
N GLU A 664 16.13 57.29 -24.94
CA GLU A 664 16.24 58.72 -24.64
C GLU A 664 15.00 59.54 -25.05
N CYS A 665 13.83 58.90 -25.00
CA CYS A 665 12.56 59.52 -25.39
C CYS A 665 12.31 60.81 -24.59
N PHE A 666 11.93 61.89 -25.26
CA PHE A 666 11.68 63.19 -24.62
C PHE A 666 10.22 63.42 -24.19
N ALA A 667 9.31 62.49 -24.54
CA ALA A 667 7.88 62.59 -24.21
C ALA A 667 7.65 62.68 -22.70
N HIS A 668 7.09 63.81 -22.28
CA HIS A 668 6.78 64.12 -20.89
C HIS A 668 5.65 65.16 -20.78
N VAL A 669 4.90 65.10 -19.68
CA VAL A 669 3.83 66.02 -19.32
C VAL A 669 4.12 66.55 -17.93
N ASN A 670 4.18 67.87 -17.78
CA ASN A 670 4.31 68.52 -16.49
C ASN A 670 2.93 68.94 -15.99
N VAL A 671 2.54 68.44 -14.83
CA VAL A 671 1.34 68.88 -14.11
C VAL A 671 1.77 69.72 -12.91
N VAL A 672 1.17 70.90 -12.75
CA VAL A 672 1.51 71.90 -11.71
C VAL A 672 0.26 72.18 -10.88
N CYS A 673 0.42 72.25 -9.56
CA CYS A 673 -0.64 72.69 -8.66
C CYS A 673 -0.67 74.23 -8.63
N ASP A 674 -1.85 74.84 -8.76
CA ASP A 674 -2.02 76.28 -8.55
C ASP A 674 -2.24 76.62 -7.07
N ALA A 675 -2.22 77.91 -6.74
CA ALA A 675 -2.40 78.39 -5.36
C ALA A 675 -3.82 78.15 -4.77
N ARG A 676 -4.73 77.52 -5.54
CA ARG A 676 -6.08 77.12 -5.12
C ARG A 676 -6.22 75.59 -5.03
N GLY A 677 -5.13 74.84 -5.19
CA GLY A 677 -5.09 73.39 -5.13
C GLY A 677 -5.43 72.68 -6.45
N VAL A 678 -5.63 73.42 -7.54
CA VAL A 678 -6.05 72.84 -8.84
C VAL A 678 -4.83 72.44 -9.67
N TRP A 679 -4.81 71.18 -10.09
CA TRP A 679 -3.72 70.61 -10.88
C TRP A 679 -3.93 70.88 -12.37
N HIS A 680 -3.00 71.54 -13.04
CA HIS A 680 -3.11 71.84 -14.48
C HIS A 680 -1.89 71.38 -15.28
N VAL A 681 -2.10 71.00 -16.54
CA VAL A 681 -1.02 70.66 -17.47
C VAL A 681 -0.31 71.94 -17.91
N SER A 682 0.94 72.15 -17.52
CA SER A 682 1.72 73.33 -17.90
C SER A 682 2.57 73.12 -19.16
N ILE A 683 3.01 71.88 -19.42
CA ILE A 683 3.78 71.48 -20.60
C ILE A 683 3.34 70.06 -21.00
N ALA A 684 3.15 69.81 -22.29
CA ALA A 684 2.90 68.47 -22.83
C ALA A 684 3.71 68.23 -24.11
N HIS A 685 4.74 67.39 -24.02
CA HIS A 685 5.46 66.83 -25.18
C HIS A 685 5.04 65.37 -25.33
N LEU A 686 4.35 65.04 -26.41
CA LEU A 686 3.72 63.73 -26.64
C LEU A 686 4.38 62.92 -27.77
N ASP A 687 5.40 63.47 -28.40
CA ASP A 687 6.11 62.82 -29.51
C ASP A 687 7.13 61.80 -29.01
N HIS A 688 6.91 60.54 -29.36
CA HIS A 688 7.78 59.43 -28.97
C HIS A 688 8.75 59.07 -30.09
N ASN A 689 10.05 59.06 -29.80
CA ASN A 689 11.09 58.60 -30.73
C ASN A 689 11.17 57.06 -30.89
N HIS A 690 10.07 56.35 -30.63
CA HIS A 690 9.99 54.90 -30.70
C HIS A 690 8.55 54.42 -30.94
N GLU A 691 8.41 53.26 -31.57
CA GLU A 691 7.13 52.60 -31.79
C GLU A 691 6.43 52.15 -30.48
N ARG A 692 5.16 51.74 -30.60
CA ARG A 692 4.31 51.28 -29.51
C ARG A 692 5.02 50.26 -28.61
N SER A 693 5.13 50.59 -27.32
CA SER A 693 5.62 49.67 -26.29
C SER A 693 4.58 48.65 -25.81
N ILE A 694 3.29 48.90 -26.11
CA ILE A 694 2.15 48.08 -25.74
C ILE A 694 1.37 47.73 -27.03
N PRO A 695 1.10 46.44 -27.32
CA PRO A 695 0.31 46.01 -28.47
C PRO A 695 -1.07 46.68 -28.54
N ILE A 696 -1.70 46.61 -29.72
CA ILE A 696 -3.09 47.05 -29.90
C ILE A 696 -3.99 46.15 -29.04
N GLY A 697 -4.77 46.74 -28.13
CA GLY A 697 -5.59 46.01 -27.15
C GLY A 697 -4.84 45.50 -25.90
N GLY A 698 -3.54 45.80 -25.75
CA GLY A 698 -2.77 45.45 -24.55
C GLY A 698 -2.86 46.48 -23.41
N HIS A 699 -2.41 46.08 -22.22
CA HIS A 699 -2.38 46.91 -21.01
C HIS A 699 -0.97 47.04 -20.40
N ALA A 700 -0.75 48.07 -19.60
CA ALA A 700 0.52 48.33 -18.92
C ALA A 700 0.65 47.55 -17.60
N LEU A 701 1.69 46.72 -17.46
CA LEU A 701 1.97 45.92 -16.25
C LEU A 701 2.08 46.77 -14.98
N ARG A 702 1.38 46.38 -13.90
CA ARG A 702 1.31 47.06 -12.59
C ARG A 702 1.69 46.09 -11.44
N PRO A 703 2.16 46.56 -10.27
CA PRO A 703 2.49 45.67 -9.14
C PRO A 703 1.25 45.01 -8.50
N PRO A 704 1.39 43.84 -7.85
CA PRO A 704 0.30 43.19 -7.10
C PRO A 704 -0.21 44.03 -5.91
N THR A 705 -1.51 43.93 -5.61
CA THR A 705 -2.11 44.52 -4.40
C THR A 705 -1.80 43.68 -3.14
N ILE A 706 -2.12 44.19 -1.95
CA ILE A 706 -1.93 43.44 -0.68
C ILE A 706 -2.86 42.22 -0.65
N LEU A 707 -4.16 42.41 -0.88
CA LEU A 707 -5.15 41.33 -0.94
C LEU A 707 -4.79 40.23 -1.96
N GLN A 708 -4.18 40.61 -3.09
CA GLN A 708 -3.66 39.66 -4.08
C GLN A 708 -2.47 38.84 -3.55
N ARG A 709 -1.58 39.42 -2.73
CA ARG A 709 -0.48 38.67 -2.07
C ARG A 709 -1.04 37.69 -1.05
N ASP A 710 -1.94 38.15 -0.17
CA ASP A 710 -2.50 37.32 0.90
C ASP A 710 -3.27 36.11 0.33
N PHE A 711 -3.98 36.32 -0.77
CA PHE A 711 -4.66 35.25 -1.51
C PHE A 711 -3.68 34.25 -2.14
N VAL A 712 -2.64 34.72 -2.83
CA VAL A 712 -1.61 33.83 -3.41
C VAL A 712 -0.80 33.11 -2.31
N GLY A 713 -0.59 33.75 -1.16
CA GLY A 713 0.02 33.14 0.02
C GLY A 713 -0.82 31.97 0.57
N LYS A 714 -2.14 32.14 0.68
CA LYS A 714 -3.06 31.06 1.07
C LYS A 714 -3.14 29.94 0.02
N LEU A 715 -2.94 30.24 -1.27
CA LEU A 715 -2.77 29.22 -2.31
C LEU A 715 -1.40 28.53 -2.29
N SER A 716 -0.41 29.04 -1.56
CA SER A 716 0.93 28.43 -1.51
C SER A 716 1.00 27.16 -0.66
N THR A 717 0.07 27.03 0.31
CA THR A 717 -0.10 25.89 1.23
C THR A 717 -1.27 24.96 0.87
N ALA A 718 -2.07 25.31 -0.16
CA ALA A 718 -3.15 24.46 -0.63
C ALA A 718 -2.61 23.22 -1.39
N SER A 719 -3.14 22.03 -1.09
CA SER A 719 -2.72 20.75 -1.69
C SER A 719 -3.17 20.53 -3.13
N VAL A 720 -4.03 21.41 -3.66
CA VAL A 720 -4.55 21.31 -5.04
C VAL A 720 -3.55 21.92 -6.03
N HIS A 721 -3.27 21.19 -7.12
CA HIS A 721 -2.39 21.64 -8.19
C HIS A 721 -3.05 22.78 -9.02
N PHE A 722 -2.98 24.01 -8.48
CA PHE A 722 -3.76 25.13 -8.98
C PHE A 722 -3.40 25.53 -10.42
N LEU A 723 -4.31 25.26 -11.36
CA LEU A 723 -4.17 25.64 -12.76
C LEU A 723 -4.17 27.16 -12.91
N ARG A 724 -3.05 27.72 -13.39
CA ARG A 724 -2.81 29.18 -13.52
C ARG A 724 -3.95 29.93 -14.24
N SER A 725 -4.63 29.28 -15.17
CA SER A 725 -5.80 29.80 -15.90
C SER A 725 -7.00 30.16 -15.01
N GLN A 726 -7.16 29.50 -13.86
CA GLN A 726 -8.31 29.72 -12.96
C GLN A 726 -8.07 30.84 -11.93
N SER A 727 -6.85 31.41 -11.88
CA SER A 727 -6.47 32.47 -10.92
C SER A 727 -7.44 33.66 -10.92
N SER A 728 -7.81 34.13 -12.11
CA SER A 728 -8.77 35.22 -12.29
C SER A 728 -10.18 34.89 -11.79
N SER A 729 -10.65 33.67 -12.01
CA SER A 729 -11.98 33.23 -11.58
C SER A 729 -12.05 33.06 -10.06
N ALA A 730 -11.00 32.50 -9.46
CA ALA A 730 -10.92 32.33 -8.01
C ALA A 730 -10.85 33.67 -7.26
N MET A 731 -10.07 34.64 -7.75
CA MET A 731 -10.05 35.99 -7.16
C MET A 731 -11.42 36.67 -7.23
N ASN A 732 -12.13 36.57 -8.36
CA ASN A 732 -13.50 37.08 -8.49
C ASN A 732 -14.46 36.42 -7.49
N LEU A 733 -14.39 35.09 -7.33
CA LEU A 733 -15.27 34.33 -6.43
C LEU A 733 -15.06 34.71 -4.95
N HIS A 734 -13.84 35.08 -4.57
CA HIS A 734 -13.52 35.60 -3.23
C HIS A 734 -13.71 37.12 -3.09
N GLY A 735 -14.36 37.80 -4.05
CA GLY A 735 -14.65 39.24 -3.99
C GLY A 735 -13.42 40.15 -4.12
N ILE A 736 -12.28 39.62 -4.58
CA ILE A 736 -11.03 40.39 -4.75
C ILE A 736 -11.09 41.10 -6.09
N ASP A 737 -10.90 42.43 -6.10
CA ASP A 737 -10.87 43.23 -7.33
C ASP A 737 -9.81 42.72 -8.32
N ASN A 738 -10.30 42.14 -9.42
CA ASN A 738 -9.50 41.61 -10.51
C ASN A 738 -9.57 42.51 -11.77
N SER A 739 -9.96 43.79 -11.61
CA SER A 739 -9.74 44.83 -12.64
C SER A 739 -8.28 44.93 -13.08
N ARG A 740 -7.36 44.48 -12.20
CA ARG A 740 -5.91 44.39 -12.40
C ARG A 740 -5.47 42.92 -12.35
N LYS A 741 -5.69 42.19 -13.44
CA LYS A 741 -5.23 40.81 -13.62
C LYS A 741 -3.72 40.71 -13.36
N LEU A 742 -3.32 39.70 -12.58
CA LEU A 742 -1.91 39.35 -12.39
C LEU A 742 -1.38 38.58 -13.60
N GLU A 743 -0.18 38.92 -14.04
CA GLU A 743 0.53 38.10 -15.01
C GLU A 743 1.01 36.77 -14.39
N PRO A 744 1.10 35.68 -15.17
CA PRO A 744 1.53 34.36 -14.67
C PRO A 744 2.90 34.38 -13.95
N HIS A 745 3.80 35.28 -14.37
CA HIS A 745 5.11 35.44 -13.72
C HIS A 745 5.01 36.14 -12.35
N GLN A 746 4.10 37.10 -12.18
CA GLN A 746 3.88 37.77 -10.88
C GLN A 746 3.27 36.80 -9.88
N PHE A 747 2.26 36.06 -10.31
CA PHE A 747 1.64 34.99 -9.52
C PHE A 747 2.67 33.93 -9.11
N SER A 748 3.50 33.47 -10.05
CA SER A 748 4.55 32.47 -9.75
C SER A 748 5.66 33.00 -8.84
N ASN A 749 6.00 34.28 -8.91
CA ASN A 749 7.00 34.89 -8.01
C ASN A 749 6.47 34.98 -6.58
N LEU A 750 5.23 35.45 -6.39
CA LEU A 750 4.58 35.49 -5.07
C LEU A 750 4.44 34.09 -4.47
N LEU A 751 3.97 33.12 -5.26
CA LEU A 751 3.86 31.72 -4.81
C LEU A 751 5.21 31.13 -4.36
N ASN A 752 6.29 31.45 -5.07
CA ASN A 752 7.65 31.04 -4.73
C ASN A 752 8.29 31.86 -3.60
N GLU A 753 7.76 33.05 -3.29
CA GLU A 753 8.15 33.88 -2.15
C GLU A 753 7.53 33.33 -0.86
N SER A 754 6.21 33.10 -0.84
CA SER A 754 5.52 32.45 0.28
C SER A 754 6.07 31.05 0.59
N ARG A 755 6.37 30.24 -0.45
CA ARG A 755 7.00 28.91 -0.28
C ARG A 755 8.44 28.95 0.24
N ARG A 756 9.16 30.07 0.10
CA ARG A 756 10.49 30.24 0.72
C ARG A 756 10.33 30.66 2.18
N ALA A 757 9.51 31.67 2.45
CA ALA A 757 9.21 32.12 3.82
C ALA A 757 8.77 30.95 4.72
N ALA A 758 7.81 30.13 4.28
CA ALA A 758 7.36 28.95 5.03
C ALA A 758 8.47 27.90 5.26
N LYS A 759 9.38 27.69 4.29
CA LYS A 759 10.51 26.77 4.46
C LYS A 759 11.56 27.31 5.42
N ASP A 760 11.80 28.62 5.42
CA ASP A 760 12.76 29.25 6.31
C ASP A 760 12.20 29.39 7.74
N GLU A 761 10.88 29.52 7.90
CA GLU A 761 10.16 29.36 9.18
C GLU A 761 10.28 27.93 9.74
N ILE A 762 9.99 26.90 8.92
CA ILE A 762 10.16 25.48 9.34
C ILE A 762 11.61 25.20 9.76
N ARG A 763 12.60 25.75 9.06
CA ARG A 763 14.02 25.65 9.44
C ARG A 763 14.32 26.34 10.77
N ALA A 764 13.78 27.54 11.00
CA ALA A 764 13.96 28.27 12.26
C ALA A 764 13.32 27.54 13.45
N LEU A 765 12.22 26.82 13.23
CA LEU A 765 11.55 25.97 14.23
C LEU A 765 12.25 24.61 14.46
N GLY A 766 13.34 24.30 13.76
CA GLY A 766 14.09 23.04 13.94
C GLY A 766 13.65 21.87 13.07
N GLY A 767 12.91 22.13 11.99
CA GLY A 767 12.46 21.13 11.01
C GLY A 767 10.99 20.73 11.16
N ASP A 768 10.49 19.95 10.19
CA ASP A 768 9.07 19.72 9.97
C ASP A 768 8.34 19.12 11.19
N VAL A 769 8.96 18.18 11.89
CA VAL A 769 8.41 17.57 13.12
C VAL A 769 8.21 18.62 14.22
N GLN A 770 9.19 19.48 14.46
CA GLN A 770 9.10 20.52 15.49
C GLN A 770 8.11 21.62 15.11
N ALA A 771 8.04 21.99 13.82
CA ALA A 771 7.03 22.91 13.31
C ALA A 771 5.59 22.37 13.49
N ILE A 772 5.37 21.06 13.27
CA ILE A 772 4.09 20.38 13.53
C ILE A 772 3.76 20.41 15.02
N LEU A 773 4.70 20.03 15.90
CA LEU A 773 4.48 20.01 17.35
C LEU A 773 4.19 21.40 17.91
N HIS A 774 4.92 22.43 17.49
CA HIS A 774 4.67 23.81 17.86
C HIS A 774 3.29 24.31 17.40
N ASN A 775 2.82 23.90 16.21
CA ASN A 775 1.48 24.25 15.73
C ASN A 775 0.36 23.56 16.54
N LEU A 776 0.54 22.28 16.89
CA LEU A 776 -0.39 21.51 17.71
C LEU A 776 -0.45 22.02 19.15
N GLU A 777 0.70 22.37 19.74
CA GLU A 777 0.76 22.98 21.06
C GLU A 777 0.11 24.37 21.08
N ALA A 778 0.41 25.22 20.10
CA ALA A 778 -0.23 26.53 19.99
C ALA A 778 -1.77 26.41 19.92
N LYS A 779 -2.29 25.51 19.08
CA LYS A 779 -3.73 25.21 19.00
C LYS A 779 -4.29 24.67 20.31
N SER A 780 -3.57 23.78 20.98
CA SER A 780 -3.96 23.24 22.30
C SER A 780 -3.98 24.29 23.41
N ARG A 781 -3.35 25.46 23.22
CA ARG A 781 -3.40 26.61 24.12
C ARG A 781 -4.48 27.63 23.72
N THR A 782 -4.79 27.79 22.43
CA THR A 782 -5.80 28.76 21.95
C THR A 782 -7.22 28.21 21.86
N GLU A 783 -7.38 26.91 21.61
CA GLU A 783 -8.68 26.26 21.36
C GLU A 783 -8.85 25.08 22.33
N SER A 784 -9.74 25.25 23.32
CA SER A 784 -10.01 24.21 24.31
C SER A 784 -10.57 22.92 23.68
N GLY A 785 -10.02 21.76 24.07
CA GLY A 785 -10.46 20.45 23.60
C GLY A 785 -9.65 19.85 22.43
N TRP A 786 -8.66 20.56 21.88
CA TRP A 786 -7.65 19.90 21.03
C TRP A 786 -6.90 18.84 21.84
N ARG A 787 -6.63 17.69 21.23
CA ARG A 787 -5.80 16.62 21.79
C ARG A 787 -4.67 16.30 20.82
N TYR A 788 -3.45 16.17 21.35
CA TYR A 788 -2.35 15.54 20.63
C TYR A 788 -1.53 14.63 21.54
N ARG A 789 -0.84 13.67 20.94
CA ARG A 789 0.06 12.71 21.60
C ARG A 789 1.24 12.43 20.68
N VAL A 790 2.38 12.12 21.28
CA VAL A 790 3.64 11.82 20.57
C VAL A 790 4.18 10.49 21.10
N LYS A 791 4.51 9.57 20.19
CA LYS A 791 5.26 8.34 20.48
C LYS A 791 6.70 8.57 20.06
N ALA A 792 7.65 8.25 20.93
CA ALA A 792 9.07 8.23 20.61
C ALA A 792 9.66 6.87 20.99
N ASN A 793 10.78 6.51 20.38
CA ASN A 793 11.57 5.34 20.79
C ASN A 793 12.58 5.71 21.90
N GLU A 794 13.28 4.70 22.42
CA GLU A 794 14.32 4.83 23.46
C GLU A 794 15.42 5.83 23.09
N ASN A 795 15.72 5.97 21.80
CA ASN A 795 16.68 6.93 21.25
C ASN A 795 16.11 8.36 21.10
N GLY A 796 14.97 8.67 21.72
CA GLY A 796 14.30 9.98 21.65
C GLY A 796 13.76 10.35 20.26
N THR A 797 13.75 9.43 19.29
CA THR A 797 13.27 9.68 17.94
C THR A 797 11.76 9.50 17.88
N VAL A 798 11.04 10.52 17.40
CA VAL A 798 9.59 10.45 17.20
C VAL A 798 9.24 9.36 16.19
N THR A 799 8.34 8.45 16.58
CA THR A 799 7.85 7.33 15.77
C THR A 799 6.38 7.47 15.38
N ALA A 800 5.58 8.23 16.15
CA ALA A 800 4.23 8.61 15.75
C ALA A 800 3.80 9.96 16.36
N ILE A 801 2.92 10.68 15.67
CA ILE A 801 2.28 11.92 16.15
C ILE A 801 0.78 11.81 15.85
N PHE A 802 -0.04 11.72 16.89
CA PHE A 802 -1.50 11.65 16.82
C PHE A 802 -2.11 13.01 17.18
N TRP A 803 -3.13 13.46 16.47
CA TRP A 803 -3.91 14.65 16.84
C TRP A 803 -5.39 14.59 16.45
N GLN A 804 -6.19 15.35 17.20
CA GLN A 804 -7.63 15.44 17.07
C GLN A 804 -8.13 16.81 17.56
N SER A 805 -8.98 17.46 16.77
CA SER A 805 -9.61 18.75 17.11
C SER A 805 -10.92 18.59 17.91
N PRO A 806 -11.44 19.66 18.54
CA PRO A 806 -12.68 19.59 19.34
C PRO A 806 -13.89 19.09 18.56
N LEU A 807 -14.04 19.52 17.30
CA LEU A 807 -15.12 19.07 16.43
C LEU A 807 -15.00 17.57 16.10
N GLN A 808 -13.78 17.06 15.88
CA GLN A 808 -13.54 15.64 15.66
C GLN A 808 -13.84 14.80 16.90
N MET A 809 -13.62 15.35 18.10
CA MET A 809 -14.03 14.75 19.37
C MET A 809 -15.55 14.70 19.53
N GLU A 810 -16.28 15.75 19.16
CA GLU A 810 -17.75 15.76 19.20
C GLU A 810 -18.34 14.76 18.20
N LEU A 811 -17.83 14.75 16.97
CA LEU A 811 -18.27 13.85 15.90
C LEU A 811 -18.06 12.37 16.28
N ALA A 812 -16.87 12.01 16.76
CA ALA A 812 -16.56 10.65 17.23
C ALA A 812 -17.44 10.18 18.40
N ARG A 813 -17.97 11.11 19.21
CA ARG A 813 -18.90 10.79 20.30
C ARG A 813 -20.35 10.65 19.85
N ARG A 814 -20.76 11.35 18.79
CA ARG A 814 -22.15 11.37 18.29
C ARG A 814 -22.43 10.29 17.26
N TYR A 815 -21.44 9.94 16.44
CA TYR A 815 -21.54 8.95 15.36
C TYR A 815 -20.31 8.01 15.39
N GLY A 816 -20.02 7.47 16.59
CA GLY A 816 -18.88 6.59 16.84
C GLY A 816 -19.19 5.11 16.66
N ASP A 817 -20.36 4.78 16.12
CA ASP A 817 -20.91 3.44 15.89
C ASP A 817 -20.16 2.68 14.77
N VAL A 818 -19.96 3.33 13.62
CA VAL A 818 -19.13 2.81 12.52
C VAL A 818 -17.83 3.60 12.43
N LEU A 819 -16.69 2.91 12.58
CA LEU A 819 -15.36 3.51 12.51
C LEU A 819 -14.51 2.86 11.42
N ILE A 820 -14.21 3.62 10.39
CA ILE A 820 -13.36 3.23 9.27
C ILE A 820 -11.92 3.70 9.56
N ASN A 821 -10.91 2.87 9.31
CA ASN A 821 -9.50 3.25 9.40
C ASN A 821 -8.78 3.02 8.06
N ASP A 822 -8.10 4.07 7.60
CA ASP A 822 -7.36 4.15 6.34
C ASP A 822 -5.89 4.54 6.61
N ASN A 823 -4.94 3.88 5.93
CA ASN A 823 -3.50 4.16 6.00
C ASN A 823 -3.03 4.74 4.66
N SER A 824 -3.13 6.06 4.54
CA SER A 824 -2.78 6.75 3.29
C SER A 824 -1.26 6.92 3.15
N TYR A 825 -0.68 6.28 2.14
CA TYR A 825 0.72 6.48 1.73
C TYR A 825 0.80 7.58 0.66
N ASN A 826 1.61 8.61 0.91
CA ASN A 826 1.88 9.61 -0.11
C ASN A 826 2.95 9.08 -1.09
N ARG A 827 2.63 8.98 -2.39
CA ARG A 827 3.49 8.35 -3.42
C ARG A 827 4.74 9.18 -3.80
N VAL A 828 5.17 10.12 -2.96
CA VAL A 828 6.27 11.05 -3.21
C VAL A 828 7.12 11.20 -1.94
N ASP A 829 8.23 10.47 -1.90
CA ASP A 829 9.45 10.66 -1.08
C ASP A 829 9.34 10.81 0.45
N VAL A 830 8.15 10.74 1.05
CA VAL A 830 7.96 10.86 2.52
C VAL A 830 7.54 9.51 3.11
N LEU A 831 8.50 8.83 3.75
CA LEU A 831 8.44 7.46 4.30
C LEU A 831 7.58 7.30 5.58
N TYR A 832 6.47 8.01 5.69
CA TYR A 832 5.59 8.00 6.87
C TYR A 832 4.11 7.90 6.44
N PRO A 833 3.45 6.74 6.57
CA PRO A 833 2.01 6.65 6.36
C PRO A 833 1.21 7.58 7.27
N LEU A 834 0.12 8.13 6.72
CA LEU A 834 -0.86 8.93 7.43
C LEU A 834 -2.09 8.06 7.72
N ASN A 835 -2.13 7.51 8.92
CA ASN A 835 -3.26 6.79 9.48
C ASN A 835 -4.39 7.79 9.81
N THR A 836 -5.59 7.53 9.30
CA THR A 836 -6.78 8.38 9.46
C THR A 836 -7.94 7.54 9.96
N GLY A 837 -8.63 8.00 11.00
CA GLY A 837 -9.92 7.45 11.41
C GLY A 837 -11.05 8.26 10.78
N ILE A 838 -12.10 7.59 10.31
CA ILE A 838 -13.22 8.18 9.57
C ILE A 838 -14.53 7.57 10.09
N ILE A 839 -15.53 8.40 10.35
CA ILE A 839 -16.91 7.99 10.65
C ILE A 839 -17.84 8.36 9.49
N ILE A 840 -19.09 7.90 9.55
CA ILE A 840 -20.19 8.41 8.71
C ILE A 840 -21.13 9.23 9.60
N ASP A 841 -21.47 10.47 9.20
CA ASP A 841 -22.45 11.27 9.94
C ASP A 841 -23.91 10.99 9.50
N GLY A 842 -24.88 11.52 10.25
CA GLY A 842 -26.32 11.39 9.97
C GLY A 842 -26.81 11.99 8.64
N PHE A 843 -25.93 12.54 7.80
CA PHE A 843 -26.21 12.95 6.42
C PHE A 843 -25.50 12.06 5.39
N ASN A 844 -24.99 10.90 5.81
CA ASN A 844 -24.17 9.98 5.03
C ASN A 844 -22.88 10.61 4.48
N MET A 845 -22.27 11.55 5.22
CA MET A 845 -20.98 12.14 4.87
C MET A 845 -19.84 11.59 5.73
N SER A 846 -18.76 11.17 5.08
CA SER A 846 -17.51 10.78 5.73
C SER A 846 -16.90 11.94 6.51
N ARG A 847 -16.57 11.74 7.80
CA ARG A 847 -15.85 12.73 8.63
C ARG A 847 -14.62 12.11 9.27
N ASN A 848 -13.46 12.69 9.00
CA ASN A 848 -12.19 12.25 9.61
C ASN A 848 -12.18 12.63 11.09
N VAL A 849 -12.07 11.65 12.00
CA VAL A 849 -12.13 11.81 13.46
C VAL A 849 -10.78 11.79 14.17
N TRP A 850 -9.70 11.37 13.50
CA TRP A 850 -8.32 11.67 13.94
C TRP A 850 -7.38 11.67 12.75
N TYR A 851 -6.15 12.12 12.99
CA TYR A 851 -5.01 11.90 12.10
C TYR A 851 -3.82 11.43 12.94
N CYS A 852 -3.02 10.52 12.38
CA CYS A 852 -1.75 10.12 12.97
C CYS A 852 -0.70 9.92 11.87
N PHE A 853 0.40 10.66 11.94
CA PHE A 853 1.62 10.28 11.22
C PHE A 853 2.27 9.12 11.98
N GLN A 854 2.60 8.03 11.30
CA GLN A 854 3.27 6.87 11.89
C GLN A 854 4.48 6.44 11.05
N ARG A 855 5.51 5.90 11.70
CA ARG A 855 6.69 5.33 11.02
C ARG A 855 6.50 3.84 10.68
N ASN A 856 5.77 3.12 11.52
CA ASN A 856 5.64 1.67 11.48
C ASN A 856 4.16 1.29 11.47
N GLU A 857 3.83 0.14 10.86
CA GLU A 857 2.49 -0.46 10.86
C GLU A 857 2.46 -1.68 11.79
N ASP A 858 3.10 -1.55 12.97
CA ASP A 858 3.24 -2.59 13.99
C ASP A 858 2.10 -2.58 15.02
N ILE A 859 1.97 -3.69 15.76
CA ILE A 859 0.95 -3.84 16.82
C ILE A 859 1.08 -2.74 17.87
N ASP A 860 2.29 -2.40 18.32
CA ASP A 860 2.51 -1.37 19.34
C ASP A 860 2.09 0.04 18.89
N THR A 861 2.11 0.32 17.59
CA THR A 861 1.78 1.63 17.02
C THR A 861 0.29 1.74 16.76
N PHE A 862 -0.36 0.73 16.18
CA PHE A 862 -1.83 0.69 16.11
C PHE A 862 -2.48 0.64 17.50
N THR A 863 -1.88 -0.08 18.45
CA THR A 863 -2.31 -0.12 19.87
C THR A 863 -2.30 1.26 20.49
N TRP A 864 -1.18 1.97 20.33
CA TRP A 864 -1.02 3.33 20.82
C TRP A 864 -2.01 4.31 20.14
N ILE A 865 -2.26 4.18 18.83
CA ILE A 865 -3.23 5.01 18.10
C ILE A 865 -4.66 4.81 18.61
N LEU A 866 -5.13 3.56 18.71
CA LEU A 866 -6.49 3.29 19.19
C LEU A 866 -6.67 3.66 20.67
N HIS A 867 -5.64 3.53 21.51
CA HIS A 867 -5.64 4.08 22.86
C HIS A 867 -5.67 5.63 22.88
N CYS A 868 -4.97 6.31 21.98
CA CYS A 868 -5.05 7.77 21.83
C CYS A 868 -6.43 8.24 21.38
N TYR A 869 -7.06 7.51 20.45
CA TYR A 869 -8.45 7.76 20.02
C TYR A 869 -9.44 7.58 21.18
N LEU A 870 -9.55 6.37 21.75
CA LEU A 870 -10.50 6.09 22.84
C LEU A 870 -10.27 7.00 24.06
N GLY A 871 -9.00 7.33 24.35
CA GLY A 871 -8.62 8.24 25.43
C GLY A 871 -9.07 7.76 26.82
N GLY A 872 -8.98 6.45 27.07
CA GLY A 872 -9.70 5.79 28.16
C GLY A 872 -11.09 5.38 27.68
N ASP A 873 -12.13 5.99 28.26
CA ASP A 873 -13.54 5.80 27.87
C ASP A 873 -14.21 7.14 27.51
N LEU A 874 -13.42 8.10 26.96
CA LEU A 874 -13.92 9.41 26.50
C LEU A 874 -14.73 9.36 25.20
N ILE A 875 -14.68 8.23 24.49
CA ILE A 875 -15.41 7.90 23.25
C ILE A 875 -15.92 6.46 23.40
N LYS A 876 -17.15 6.17 22.91
CA LYS A 876 -17.66 4.78 22.86
C LYS A 876 -16.72 3.94 21.98
N ARG A 877 -16.57 2.65 22.29
CA ARG A 877 -15.97 1.70 21.35
C ARG A 877 -16.97 1.51 20.19
N PRO A 878 -16.52 1.52 18.93
CA PRO A 878 -17.39 1.30 17.78
C PRO A 878 -18.06 -0.08 17.82
N GLU A 879 -19.22 -0.17 17.20
CA GLU A 879 -19.94 -1.42 16.96
C GLU A 879 -19.38 -2.12 15.71
N ILE A 880 -19.00 -1.34 14.71
CA ILE A 880 -18.33 -1.82 13.48
C ILE A 880 -16.99 -1.10 13.30
N PHE A 881 -15.92 -1.86 13.07
CA PHE A 881 -14.64 -1.35 12.59
C PHE A 881 -14.49 -1.77 11.13
N VAL A 882 -14.09 -0.84 10.26
CA VAL A 882 -13.83 -1.13 8.85
C VAL A 882 -12.36 -0.81 8.57
N SER A 883 -11.59 -1.78 8.07
CA SER A 883 -10.21 -1.50 7.66
C SER A 883 -9.71 -2.45 6.58
N ASP A 884 -8.51 -2.19 6.09
CA ASP A 884 -7.80 -3.13 5.23
C ASP A 884 -7.36 -4.38 6.00
N ARG A 885 -7.04 -5.46 5.26
CA ARG A 885 -6.62 -6.77 5.79
C ARG A 885 -5.17 -6.75 6.32
N HIS A 886 -4.83 -5.75 7.13
CA HIS A 886 -3.49 -5.63 7.72
C HIS A 886 -3.37 -6.47 8.99
N ALA A 887 -2.43 -7.42 9.03
CA ALA A 887 -2.33 -8.41 10.12
C ALA A 887 -2.18 -7.77 11.51
N SER A 888 -1.31 -6.78 11.67
CA SER A 888 -1.16 -6.02 12.92
C SER A 888 -2.46 -5.36 13.38
N LEU A 889 -3.23 -4.79 12.45
CA LEU A 889 -4.45 -4.04 12.77
C LEU A 889 -5.58 -4.99 13.16
N ILE A 890 -5.73 -6.12 12.46
CA ILE A 890 -6.64 -7.22 12.83
C ILE A 890 -6.38 -7.70 14.26
N ALA A 891 -5.10 -7.97 14.59
CA ALA A 891 -4.71 -8.44 15.92
C ALA A 891 -5.00 -7.40 17.02
N VAL A 892 -4.71 -6.11 16.75
CA VAL A 892 -4.97 -5.01 17.69
C VAL A 892 -6.46 -4.75 17.88
N VAL A 893 -7.27 -4.83 16.81
CA VAL A 893 -8.74 -4.73 16.91
C VAL A 893 -9.27 -5.88 17.78
N HIS A 894 -8.79 -7.11 17.60
CA HIS A 894 -9.20 -8.24 18.44
C HIS A 894 -8.84 -8.06 19.93
N ASP A 895 -7.76 -7.36 20.29
CA ASP A 895 -7.37 -7.14 21.70
C ASP A 895 -8.04 -5.90 22.35
N ILE A 896 -8.01 -4.75 21.66
CA ILE A 896 -8.49 -3.47 22.21
C ILE A 896 -10.01 -3.30 22.03
N LEU A 897 -10.54 -3.88 20.94
CA LEU A 897 -11.92 -3.80 20.50
C LEU A 897 -12.56 -5.21 20.34
N PRO A 898 -12.48 -6.12 21.35
CA PRO A 898 -12.83 -7.56 21.27
C PRO A 898 -14.34 -7.87 21.09
N PHE A 899 -15.12 -6.86 20.72
CA PHE A 899 -16.57 -6.87 20.52
C PHE A 899 -17.00 -6.11 19.27
N THR A 900 -16.13 -5.27 18.73
CA THR A 900 -16.41 -4.53 17.51
C THR A 900 -16.37 -5.50 16.34
N PHE A 901 -17.42 -5.54 15.54
CA PHE A 901 -17.46 -6.38 14.36
C PHE A 901 -16.48 -5.84 13.32
N HIS A 902 -15.43 -6.60 12.99
CA HIS A 902 -14.41 -6.18 12.03
C HIS A 902 -14.82 -6.57 10.61
N ILE A 903 -15.10 -5.57 9.79
CA ILE A 903 -15.42 -5.68 8.38
C ILE A 903 -14.18 -5.25 7.57
N PHE A 904 -13.93 -5.90 6.43
CA PHE A 904 -12.86 -5.47 5.54
C PHE A 904 -13.33 -4.32 4.65
N CYS A 905 -12.44 -3.38 4.33
CA CYS A 905 -12.74 -2.22 3.50
C CYS A 905 -13.42 -2.65 2.19
N LEU A 906 -14.71 -2.28 2.04
CA LEU A 906 -15.56 -2.77 0.95
C LEU A 906 -14.97 -2.44 -0.43
N HIS A 907 -14.30 -1.29 -0.59
CA HIS A 907 -13.62 -0.95 -1.84
C HIS A 907 -12.44 -1.88 -2.14
N HIS A 908 -11.61 -2.20 -1.15
CA HIS A 908 -10.49 -3.12 -1.35
C HIS A 908 -10.95 -4.57 -1.49
N LEU A 909 -12.03 -4.96 -0.82
CA LEU A 909 -12.69 -6.26 -1.00
C LEU A 909 -13.29 -6.37 -2.41
N GLU A 910 -14.11 -5.42 -2.85
CA GLU A 910 -14.66 -5.36 -4.21
C GLU A 910 -13.54 -5.37 -5.25
N ARG A 911 -12.48 -4.59 -5.04
CA ARG A 911 -11.33 -4.55 -5.95
C ARG A 911 -10.64 -5.90 -6.03
N ASN A 912 -10.40 -6.58 -4.91
CA ASN A 912 -9.72 -7.88 -4.90
C ASN A 912 -10.59 -8.95 -5.60
N ILE A 913 -11.88 -8.99 -5.28
CA ILE A 913 -12.86 -9.89 -5.91
C ILE A 913 -12.98 -9.61 -7.43
N SER A 914 -13.08 -8.34 -7.84
CA SER A 914 -13.16 -7.95 -9.25
C SER A 914 -11.85 -8.20 -10.01
N THR A 915 -10.70 -8.07 -9.34
CA THR A 915 -9.39 -8.35 -9.93
C THR A 915 -9.22 -9.85 -10.18
N ASN A 916 -9.64 -10.68 -9.23
CA ASN A 916 -9.29 -12.10 -9.22
C ASN A 916 -10.38 -13.01 -9.82
N LEU A 917 -11.66 -12.65 -9.69
CA LEU A 917 -12.80 -13.53 -10.04
C LEU A 917 -13.61 -13.06 -11.26
N HIS A 918 -13.70 -11.76 -11.56
CA HIS A 918 -14.40 -11.26 -12.75
C HIS A 918 -13.84 -11.88 -14.05
N VAL A 919 -12.53 -12.12 -14.09
CA VAL A 919 -11.85 -12.67 -15.27
C VAL A 919 -12.17 -14.17 -15.44
N ALA A 920 -12.18 -14.94 -14.35
CA ALA A 920 -12.47 -16.38 -14.38
C ALA A 920 -13.97 -16.69 -14.57
N LEU A 921 -14.86 -15.86 -14.02
CA LEU A 921 -16.32 -16.07 -14.12
C LEU A 921 -16.92 -15.55 -15.44
N GLY A 922 -16.23 -14.64 -16.13
CA GLY A 922 -16.75 -13.96 -17.33
C GLY A 922 -17.95 -13.06 -17.04
N THR A 923 -18.35 -12.22 -18.00
CA THR A 923 -19.38 -11.19 -17.78
C THR A 923 -20.79 -11.72 -17.48
N GLU A 924 -21.10 -12.96 -17.88
CA GLU A 924 -22.43 -13.55 -17.65
C GLU A 924 -22.62 -14.06 -16.22
N GLN A 925 -21.60 -14.72 -15.65
CA GLN A 925 -21.68 -15.24 -14.28
C GLN A 925 -21.17 -14.22 -13.24
N TRP A 926 -20.32 -13.27 -13.65
CA TRP A 926 -19.77 -12.25 -12.76
C TRP A 926 -20.85 -11.45 -12.01
N GLU A 927 -21.86 -10.92 -12.70
CA GLU A 927 -22.91 -10.12 -12.03
C GLU A 927 -23.78 -10.98 -11.11
N ALA A 928 -24.08 -12.22 -11.49
CA ALA A 928 -24.82 -13.16 -10.64
C ALA A 928 -24.02 -13.51 -9.36
N PHE A 929 -22.73 -13.80 -9.51
CA PHE A 929 -21.82 -14.05 -8.39
C PHE A 929 -21.60 -12.80 -7.53
N LYS A 930 -21.44 -11.63 -8.13
CA LYS A 930 -21.22 -10.36 -7.42
C LYS A 930 -22.41 -10.04 -6.52
N ASN A 931 -23.63 -10.18 -7.04
CA ASN A 931 -24.85 -10.00 -6.24
C ASN A 931 -24.91 -11.06 -5.13
N ALA A 932 -24.78 -12.35 -5.46
CA ALA A 932 -24.81 -13.42 -4.45
C ALA A 932 -23.72 -13.29 -3.36
N PHE A 933 -22.55 -12.74 -3.69
CA PHE A 933 -21.49 -12.44 -2.73
C PHE A 933 -21.91 -11.33 -1.77
N TRP A 934 -22.40 -10.19 -2.27
CA TRP A 934 -22.83 -9.07 -1.42
C TRP A 934 -24.15 -9.31 -0.69
N ASP A 935 -25.00 -10.23 -1.18
CA ASP A 935 -26.17 -10.74 -0.45
C ASP A 935 -25.77 -11.69 0.70
N THR A 936 -24.52 -12.19 0.72
CA THR A 936 -23.99 -13.15 1.71
C THR A 936 -23.02 -12.51 2.73
N TYR A 937 -22.47 -11.32 2.43
CA TYR A 937 -21.40 -10.66 3.20
C TYR A 937 -21.90 -9.56 4.14
#